data_AF-A0A3B9SM16-F1
#
_entry.id   AF-A0A3B9SM16-F1
#
_cell.length_a   1.000
_cell.length_b   1.000
_cell.length_c   1.000
_cell.angle_alpha   90.00
_cell.angle_beta   90.00
_cell.angle_gamma   90.00
#
_symmetry.space_group_name_H-M   'P 1'
#
loop_
_entity.id
_entity.type
_entity.pdbx_description
1 polymer ?
#
loop_
_entity_poly.entity_id
_entity_poly.type
_entity_poly.pdbx_seq_one_letter_code
_entity_poly.pdbx_strand_id
1 'polypeptide(L)'
;MWFPEDAAAQYDKMKTMGMKMSWNDIYTEGGAGSLNDVVVHFGGFCTGEVISSQGLVLTNHHCGFDAIQSHTSLENNYLKDGFWAETLADEKPNPGLYVDFIIKMENVSLEVFPLIAQGKSEREAISEILESKMATYPSKDGYIGHIDPTYAGNAYELTIARRYPDVRLVGAPPSAVGKYGADTDNWVFPRHTGDFSMFRVYTAPDGSPAEFSAENVPMQVKKPLVVSLKGTEEGDFSMIYGFPGRTTSYMPVSEVAQQLDVMLPVRIALRDLVLSTWDSAMRVDPAVKIQYASKYASVSNGWKKWIGQIEGMEASHGLDTLRKREMAMAAWSAKQLLNPGAAGDLVASFATQNAALENDRLGLVYWQEVLPRWELATWSRLAQDLVNTFDKGGDCASAMAALQDFHKDFVPELDRRASKRLIAAWRAAGEDNGALGVPIEYFAETEAFIQGYFNPELYNSLPAVSPDAEVAALVAAHRNHLAFSLWPDLLGMYRAHSGKLREPEMEYAAGMKAWMYERMNAANENGEGINANMASDANSTLRFAYGRVGGFSPKDGVTYKHFTTADGILDKYVPGDYEFDLPEDLRIKLEARDYGVYANAEGDLPVCFLAANHTSGGNSGSPVFNAKGELIGLNFDRVWEGTMSDFYFTPERCRNIMVDVRYVMWVVDVYAGADRLIQEIKFSR
;
A
#
# COMPACT_ATOMS: atom_id res chain seq x y z
N MET A 1 -5.50 -8.88 11.73
CA MET A 1 -4.76 -7.63 11.97
C MET A 1 -5.41 -6.93 13.17
N TRP A 2 -4.92 -7.23 14.36
CA TRP A 2 -5.54 -6.89 15.66
C TRP A 2 -5.14 -5.48 16.10
N PHE A 3 -6.05 -4.71 16.68
CA PHE A 3 -5.68 -3.56 17.51
C PHE A 3 -4.93 -4.01 18.77
N PRO A 4 -4.20 -3.13 19.48
CA PRO A 4 -3.53 -3.49 20.72
C PRO A 4 -4.44 -4.22 21.73
N GLU A 5 -5.61 -3.68 22.03
CA GLU A 5 -6.58 -4.26 22.96
C GLU A 5 -7.12 -5.61 22.49
N ASP A 6 -7.36 -5.78 21.19
CA ASP A 6 -7.79 -7.06 20.62
C ASP A 6 -6.64 -8.09 20.62
N ALA A 7 -5.41 -7.64 20.39
CA ALA A 7 -4.20 -8.48 20.43
C ALA A 7 -3.91 -8.96 21.86
N ALA A 8 -4.22 -8.17 22.89
CA ALA A 8 -4.12 -8.58 24.29
C ALA A 8 -4.98 -9.82 24.57
N ALA A 9 -6.19 -9.89 23.99
CA ALA A 9 -7.05 -11.07 24.07
C ALA A 9 -6.48 -12.30 23.35
N GLN A 10 -5.52 -12.11 22.41
CA GLN A 10 -4.82 -13.19 21.73
C GLN A 10 -3.54 -13.65 22.45
N TYR A 11 -3.19 -13.04 23.59
CA TYR A 11 -1.90 -13.24 24.24
C TYR A 11 -1.60 -14.71 24.56
N ASP A 12 -2.54 -15.43 25.17
CA ASP A 12 -2.34 -16.85 25.51
C ASP A 12 -2.12 -17.73 24.26
N LYS A 13 -2.81 -17.40 23.15
CA LYS A 13 -2.60 -18.07 21.88
C LYS A 13 -1.20 -17.79 21.32
N MET A 14 -0.72 -16.55 21.40
CA MET A 14 0.66 -16.22 21.00
C MET A 14 1.69 -16.97 21.86
N LYS A 15 1.46 -17.11 23.18
CA LYS A 15 2.32 -17.90 24.09
C LYS A 15 2.35 -19.37 23.72
N THR A 16 1.21 -19.99 23.44
CA THR A 16 1.16 -21.40 22.99
C THR A 16 1.82 -21.60 21.63
N MET A 17 1.85 -20.56 20.79
CA MET A 17 2.59 -20.59 19.52
C MET A 17 4.12 -20.44 19.67
N GLY A 18 4.60 -20.03 20.85
CA GLY A 18 6.02 -19.97 21.17
C GLY A 18 6.51 -18.62 21.70
N MET A 19 5.66 -17.58 21.68
CA MET A 19 6.03 -16.24 22.13
C MET A 19 6.56 -16.21 23.57
N LYS A 20 7.66 -15.50 23.79
CA LYS A 20 8.32 -15.35 25.09
C LYS A 20 8.15 -13.97 25.70
N MET A 21 7.87 -12.95 24.89
CA MET A 21 7.51 -11.60 25.34
C MET A 21 6.34 -11.59 26.35
N SER A 22 6.36 -10.60 27.23
CA SER A 22 5.21 -10.15 28.01
C SER A 22 4.38 -9.15 27.21
N TRP A 23 3.14 -8.88 27.64
CA TRP A 23 2.30 -7.89 26.97
C TRP A 23 2.93 -6.48 26.99
N ASN A 24 3.54 -6.11 28.12
CA ASN A 24 4.21 -4.81 28.28
C ASN A 24 5.47 -4.69 27.41
N ASP A 25 6.04 -5.79 26.92
CA ASP A 25 7.11 -5.72 25.92
C ASP A 25 6.55 -5.34 24.55
N ILE A 26 5.29 -5.68 24.26
CA ILE A 26 4.64 -5.49 22.95
C ILE A 26 3.98 -4.12 22.85
N TYR A 27 3.18 -3.74 23.85
CA TYR A 27 2.45 -2.48 23.87
C TYR A 27 2.34 -1.93 25.29
N THR A 28 2.66 -0.65 25.46
CA THR A 28 2.38 0.11 26.68
C THR A 28 2.11 1.56 26.32
N GLU A 29 0.94 2.06 26.71
CA GLU A 29 0.57 3.45 26.50
C GLU A 29 1.62 4.42 27.05
N GLY A 30 1.83 5.53 26.33
CA GLY A 30 2.66 6.64 26.81
C GLY A 30 4.17 6.47 26.68
N GLY A 31 4.67 5.38 26.09
CA GLY A 31 6.09 5.27 25.74
C GLY A 31 7.00 4.74 26.86
N ALA A 32 6.73 3.52 27.34
CA ALA A 32 7.43 2.90 28.48
C ALA A 32 8.55 1.91 28.07
N GLY A 33 8.96 1.92 26.81
CA GLY A 33 9.98 1.07 26.23
C GLY A 33 9.46 -0.29 25.78
N SER A 34 8.27 -0.31 25.19
CA SER A 34 7.69 -1.45 24.47
C SER A 34 7.89 -1.30 22.96
N LEU A 35 7.43 -2.24 22.14
CA LEU A 35 7.59 -2.15 20.69
C LEU A 35 6.88 -0.93 20.06
N ASN A 36 5.80 -0.39 20.64
CA ASN A 36 5.14 0.80 20.08
C ASN A 36 6.00 2.08 20.12
N ASP A 37 7.11 2.07 20.87
CA ASP A 37 8.03 3.19 20.99
C ASP A 37 9.06 3.23 19.85
N VAL A 38 9.13 2.17 19.07
CA VAL A 38 10.13 1.96 18.02
C VAL A 38 9.53 1.55 16.69
N VAL A 39 8.23 1.29 16.61
CA VAL A 39 7.51 1.11 15.34
C VAL A 39 6.77 2.40 15.00
N VAL A 40 7.01 2.93 13.81
CA VAL A 40 6.53 4.25 13.38
C VAL A 40 5.69 4.18 12.12
N HIS A 41 4.71 5.06 12.01
CA HIS A 41 4.00 5.30 10.75
C HIS A 41 4.90 6.21 9.90
N PHE A 42 5.46 5.67 8.83
CA PHE A 42 6.40 6.36 7.95
C PHE A 42 5.63 7.08 6.83
N GLY A 43 5.65 8.41 6.86
CA GLY A 43 5.00 9.28 5.87
C GLY A 43 3.46 9.19 5.79
N GLY A 44 2.83 8.37 6.65
CA GLY A 44 1.39 8.11 6.61
C GLY A 44 0.94 7.02 5.64
N PHE A 45 1.88 6.27 5.04
CA PHE A 45 1.58 5.26 4.02
C PHE A 45 2.39 3.96 4.16
N CYS A 46 3.52 3.98 4.87
CA CYS A 46 4.36 2.81 5.16
C CYS A 46 4.59 2.67 6.65
N THR A 47 5.18 1.55 7.05
CA THR A 47 5.74 1.36 8.38
C THR A 47 7.26 1.60 8.36
N GLY A 48 7.84 1.95 9.50
CA GLY A 48 9.28 1.84 9.71
C GLY A 48 9.60 1.46 11.15
N GLU A 49 10.87 1.17 11.42
CA GLU A 49 11.31 0.74 12.75
C GLU A 49 12.66 1.32 13.17
N VAL A 50 12.74 1.71 14.45
CA VAL A 50 13.93 2.32 15.03
C VAL A 50 14.91 1.25 15.52
N ILE A 51 16.06 1.16 14.84
CA ILE A 51 17.09 0.12 15.04
C ILE A 51 18.37 0.63 15.71
N SER A 52 18.46 1.94 16.03
CA SER A 52 19.59 2.49 16.77
C SER A 52 19.20 3.48 17.86
N SER A 53 20.11 3.67 18.84
CA SER A 53 19.92 4.62 19.93
C SER A 53 19.91 6.09 19.49
N GLN A 54 20.29 6.35 18.23
CA GLN A 54 20.33 7.67 17.61
C GLN A 54 19.23 7.83 16.54
N GLY A 55 18.11 7.11 16.68
CA GLY A 55 16.93 7.33 15.85
C GLY A 55 17.05 6.84 14.42
N LEU A 56 17.96 5.91 14.12
CA LEU A 56 18.06 5.25 12.81
C LEU A 56 16.80 4.41 12.57
N VAL A 57 16.08 4.71 11.50
CA VAL A 57 14.85 4.06 11.06
C VAL A 57 15.14 3.19 9.85
N LEU A 58 14.74 1.92 9.90
CA LEU A 58 14.68 1.03 8.75
C LEU A 58 13.27 1.05 8.16
N THR A 59 13.15 1.08 6.84
CA THR A 59 11.91 0.88 6.09
C THR A 59 12.23 0.27 4.73
N ASN A 60 11.25 0.05 3.85
CA ASN A 60 11.50 -0.49 2.52
C ASN A 60 12.16 0.53 1.58
N HIS A 61 12.90 0.04 0.58
CA HIS A 61 13.44 0.86 -0.50
C HIS A 61 12.29 1.55 -1.26
N HIS A 62 11.19 0.82 -1.52
CA HIS A 62 10.04 1.42 -2.20
C HIS A 62 9.28 2.45 -1.34
N CYS A 63 9.34 2.36 -0.01
CA CYS A 63 8.80 3.38 0.89
C CYS A 63 9.65 4.66 0.91
N GLY A 64 10.98 4.50 0.82
CA GLY A 64 11.93 5.60 0.69
C GLY A 64 12.15 6.11 -0.74
N PHE A 65 11.49 5.51 -1.74
CA PHE A 65 11.81 5.72 -3.16
C PHE A 65 11.67 7.18 -3.58
N ASP A 66 10.60 7.85 -3.17
CA ASP A 66 10.36 9.26 -3.49
C ASP A 66 11.46 10.15 -2.90
N ALA A 67 11.91 9.86 -1.67
CA ALA A 67 13.03 10.58 -1.06
C ALA A 67 14.33 10.34 -1.84
N ILE A 68 14.66 9.08 -2.16
CA ILE A 68 15.87 8.73 -2.94
C ILE A 68 15.85 9.42 -4.31
N GLN A 69 14.69 9.40 -4.98
CA GLN A 69 14.50 10.03 -6.29
C GLN A 69 14.66 11.55 -6.20
N SER A 70 14.11 12.19 -5.16
CA SER A 70 14.18 13.65 -5.00
C SER A 70 15.61 14.18 -4.82
N HIS A 71 16.53 13.34 -4.31
CA HIS A 71 17.95 13.67 -4.15
C HIS A 71 18.82 13.19 -5.33
N THR A 72 18.25 12.45 -6.27
CA THR A 72 18.97 11.91 -7.43
C THR A 72 19.19 12.97 -8.50
N SER A 73 20.38 13.00 -9.10
CA SER A 73 20.75 13.88 -10.21
C SER A 73 21.58 13.11 -11.24
N LEU A 74 21.93 13.77 -12.37
CA LEU A 74 22.85 13.17 -13.36
C LEU A 74 24.26 12.97 -12.80
N GLU A 75 24.69 13.81 -11.87
CA GLU A 75 26.01 13.71 -11.22
C GLU A 75 26.00 12.69 -10.08
N ASN A 76 24.95 12.70 -9.26
CA ASN A 76 24.78 11.80 -8.12
C ASN A 76 23.52 10.96 -8.31
N ASN A 77 23.66 9.78 -8.90
CA ASN A 77 22.52 8.92 -9.24
C ASN A 77 22.24 7.88 -8.14
N TYR A 78 21.61 8.31 -7.05
CA TYR A 78 21.36 7.43 -5.90
C TYR A 78 20.41 6.27 -6.21
N LEU A 79 19.51 6.43 -7.20
CA LEU A 79 18.70 5.31 -7.67
C LEU A 79 19.55 4.20 -8.30
N LYS A 80 20.60 4.57 -9.06
CA LYS A 80 21.48 3.61 -9.74
C LYS A 80 22.57 3.07 -8.83
N ASP A 81 23.23 3.98 -8.10
CA ASP A 81 24.48 3.70 -7.41
C ASP A 81 24.27 3.47 -5.89
N GLY A 82 23.06 3.73 -5.38
CA GLY A 82 22.78 3.75 -3.96
C GLY A 82 23.27 5.05 -3.31
N PHE A 83 23.03 5.17 -2.00
CA PHE A 83 23.46 6.30 -1.20
C PHE A 83 23.82 5.82 0.20
N TRP A 84 24.92 6.31 0.77
CA TRP A 84 25.35 6.00 2.14
C TRP A 84 26.03 7.23 2.73
N ALA A 85 25.37 7.90 3.69
CA ALA A 85 25.91 9.09 4.34
C ALA A 85 27.14 8.73 5.19
N GLU A 86 28.31 9.29 4.88
CA GLU A 86 29.56 9.06 5.64
C GLU A 86 29.49 9.64 7.05
N THR A 87 28.80 10.77 7.23
CA THR A 87 28.60 11.43 8.52
C THR A 87 27.14 11.85 8.72
N LEU A 88 26.79 12.28 9.94
CA LEU A 88 25.46 12.86 10.22
C LEU A 88 25.16 14.10 9.36
N ALA A 89 26.19 14.86 8.97
CA ALA A 89 26.03 16.06 8.14
C ALA A 89 25.70 15.73 6.67
N ASP A 90 26.02 14.51 6.23
CA ASP A 90 25.77 14.07 4.85
C ASP A 90 24.35 13.52 4.66
N GLU A 91 23.63 13.22 5.75
CA GLU A 91 22.25 12.74 5.75
C GLU A 91 21.32 13.78 5.13
N LYS A 92 20.49 13.36 4.16
CA LYS A 92 19.73 14.28 3.29
C LYS A 92 18.38 14.65 3.91
N PRO A 93 18.08 15.94 4.18
CA PRO A 93 16.75 16.35 4.65
C PRO A 93 15.66 16.09 3.61
N ASN A 94 14.48 15.67 4.04
CA ASN A 94 13.35 15.38 3.16
C ASN A 94 12.13 16.24 3.56
N PRO A 95 11.95 17.43 2.95
CA PRO A 95 10.81 18.30 3.25
C PRO A 95 9.47 17.59 3.04
N GLY A 96 8.60 17.66 4.05
CA GLY A 96 7.26 17.05 4.01
C GLY A 96 7.21 15.57 4.41
N LEU A 97 8.34 14.88 4.52
CA LEU A 97 8.40 13.54 5.10
C LEU A 97 8.38 13.63 6.63
N TYR A 98 7.63 12.75 7.28
CA TYR A 98 7.53 12.69 8.73
C TYR A 98 7.43 11.24 9.22
N VAL A 99 7.65 11.03 10.51
CA VAL A 99 7.29 9.78 11.20
C VAL A 99 6.36 10.07 12.38
N ASP A 100 5.34 9.24 12.56
CA ASP A 100 4.43 9.31 13.70
C ASP A 100 4.68 8.13 14.65
N PHE A 101 4.96 8.44 15.92
CA PHE A 101 5.05 7.44 17.00
C PHE A 101 3.70 7.33 17.70
N ILE A 102 3.16 6.12 17.83
CA ILE A 102 1.86 5.92 18.48
C ILE A 102 2.01 6.00 19.99
N ILE A 103 1.30 6.95 20.59
CA ILE A 103 1.30 7.25 22.02
C ILE A 103 0.17 6.53 22.73
N LYS A 104 -1.01 6.51 22.10
CA LYS A 104 -2.22 5.91 22.66
C LYS A 104 -3.14 5.41 21.55
N MET A 105 -3.76 4.26 21.78
CA MET A 105 -4.96 3.83 21.10
C MET A 105 -6.03 3.57 22.16
N GLU A 106 -7.27 3.95 21.88
CA GLU A 106 -8.37 3.83 22.83
C GLU A 106 -9.72 3.72 22.09
N ASN A 107 -10.49 2.70 22.46
CA ASN A 107 -11.88 2.61 22.05
C ASN A 107 -12.72 3.68 22.75
N VAL A 108 -13.22 4.64 21.98
CA VAL A 108 -14.02 5.80 22.44
C VAL A 108 -15.50 5.67 22.07
N SER A 109 -15.95 4.46 21.72
CA SER A 109 -17.32 4.22 21.25
C SER A 109 -18.39 4.66 22.25
N LEU A 110 -18.14 4.42 23.54
CA LEU A 110 -19.07 4.79 24.63
C LEU A 110 -19.17 6.31 24.85
N GLU A 111 -18.24 7.09 24.31
CA GLU A 111 -18.27 8.56 24.34
C GLU A 111 -18.93 9.12 23.07
N VAL A 112 -18.70 8.49 21.91
CA VAL A 112 -19.23 8.93 20.61
C VAL A 112 -20.72 8.61 20.47
N PHE A 113 -21.16 7.38 20.78
CA PHE A 113 -22.55 6.96 20.54
C PHE A 113 -23.61 7.82 21.26
N PRO A 114 -23.43 8.24 22.52
CA PRO A 114 -24.40 9.11 23.18
C PRO A 114 -24.60 10.46 22.47
N LEU A 115 -23.55 11.04 21.87
CA LEU A 115 -23.65 12.29 21.13
C LEU A 115 -24.44 12.13 19.83
N ILE A 116 -24.23 11.01 19.12
CA ILE A 116 -25.03 10.66 17.94
C ILE A 116 -26.49 10.45 18.33
N ALA A 117 -26.76 9.76 19.44
CA ALA A 117 -28.11 9.55 19.95
C ALA A 117 -28.83 10.86 20.34
N GLN A 118 -28.08 11.92 20.68
CA GLN A 118 -28.60 13.27 20.93
C GLN A 118 -28.87 14.07 19.64
N GLY A 119 -28.65 13.48 18.46
CA GLY A 119 -28.93 14.08 17.16
C GLY A 119 -27.74 14.77 16.51
N LYS A 120 -26.51 14.67 17.08
CA LYS A 120 -25.30 15.12 16.39
C LYS A 120 -24.99 14.19 15.21
N SER A 121 -24.46 14.74 14.14
CA SER A 121 -23.85 13.91 13.09
C SER A 121 -22.64 13.16 13.66
N GLU A 122 -22.30 12.02 13.06
CA GLU A 122 -21.09 11.26 13.41
C GLU A 122 -19.83 12.13 13.40
N ARG A 123 -19.71 13.01 12.39
CA ARG A 123 -18.60 13.95 12.27
C ARG A 123 -18.53 14.94 13.44
N GLU A 124 -19.66 15.49 13.88
CA GLU A 124 -19.72 16.41 15.01
C GLU A 124 -19.38 15.70 16.33
N ALA A 125 -19.92 14.50 16.52
CA ALA A 125 -19.63 13.67 17.70
C ALA A 125 -18.13 13.33 17.79
N ILE A 126 -17.53 12.89 16.68
CA ILE A 126 -16.09 12.63 16.60
C ILE A 126 -15.27 13.88 16.90
N SER A 127 -15.60 15.02 16.30
CA SER A 127 -14.85 16.27 16.49
C SER A 127 -14.82 16.68 17.96
N GLU A 128 -15.96 16.61 18.65
CA GLU A 128 -16.07 16.99 20.05
C GLU A 128 -15.29 16.06 20.99
N ILE A 129 -15.37 14.74 20.79
CA ILE A 129 -14.58 13.79 21.59
C ILE A 129 -13.10 13.96 21.31
N LEU A 130 -12.71 14.16 20.05
CA LEU A 130 -11.31 14.37 19.68
C LEU A 130 -10.75 15.64 20.31
N GLU A 131 -11.48 16.76 20.26
CA GLU A 131 -11.09 18.01 20.91
C GLU A 131 -10.89 17.84 22.42
N SER A 132 -11.79 17.11 23.08
CA SER A 132 -11.70 16.79 24.51
C SER A 132 -10.45 15.95 24.82
N LYS A 133 -10.21 14.87 24.06
CA LYS A 133 -9.08 13.96 24.26
C LYS A 133 -7.74 14.66 23.96
N MET A 134 -7.69 15.51 22.94
CA MET A 134 -6.49 16.25 22.55
C MET A 134 -6.13 17.41 23.49
N ALA A 135 -7.00 17.79 24.42
CA ALA A 135 -6.71 18.85 25.38
C ALA A 135 -5.45 18.59 26.24
N THR A 136 -5.10 17.32 26.49
CA THR A 136 -3.86 16.91 27.19
C THR A 136 -2.69 16.60 26.26
N TYR A 137 -2.87 16.71 24.95
CA TYR A 137 -1.88 16.41 23.91
C TYR A 137 -1.76 17.60 22.95
N PRO A 138 -1.15 18.72 23.38
CA PRO A 138 -1.16 19.96 22.63
C PRO A 138 -0.40 19.82 21.31
N SER A 139 -1.02 20.24 20.20
CA SER A 139 -0.42 20.12 18.85
C SER A 139 0.91 20.86 18.68
N LYS A 140 1.13 21.94 19.45
CA LYS A 140 2.42 22.67 19.48
C LYS A 140 3.60 21.80 19.92
N ASP A 141 3.35 20.67 20.61
CA ASP A 141 4.38 19.74 21.07
C ASP A 141 4.52 18.52 20.14
N GLY A 142 3.92 18.60 18.95
CA GLY A 142 3.93 17.60 17.88
C GLY A 142 2.86 16.51 17.98
N TYR A 143 1.90 16.65 18.90
CA TYR A 143 0.82 15.66 19.03
C TYR A 143 -0.25 15.83 17.95
N ILE A 144 -0.67 14.69 17.40
CA ILE A 144 -1.78 14.58 16.46
C ILE A 144 -2.76 13.52 16.97
N GLY A 145 -4.03 13.67 16.64
CA GLY A 145 -5.04 12.69 17.00
C GLY A 145 -6.12 12.58 15.93
N HIS A 146 -6.69 11.39 15.81
CA HIS A 146 -7.84 11.10 14.96
C HIS A 146 -8.69 10.01 15.59
N ILE A 147 -9.98 10.00 15.28
CA ILE A 147 -10.92 8.95 15.67
C ILE A 147 -11.50 8.38 14.38
N ASP A 148 -11.30 7.08 14.18
CA ASP A 148 -11.81 6.39 13.00
C ASP A 148 -12.98 5.46 13.35
N PRO A 149 -14.03 5.41 12.51
CA PRO A 149 -15.02 4.35 12.60
C PRO A 149 -14.36 3.01 12.24
N THR A 150 -14.61 2.01 13.06
CA THR A 150 -14.15 0.62 12.92
C THR A 150 -15.36 -0.30 12.91
N TYR A 151 -15.18 -1.56 12.47
CA TYR A 151 -16.28 -2.52 12.38
C TYR A 151 -17.52 -1.94 11.64
N ALA A 152 -17.31 -1.38 10.45
CA ALA A 152 -18.35 -0.72 9.65
C ALA A 152 -19.15 0.38 10.41
N GLY A 153 -18.51 1.07 11.36
CA GLY A 153 -19.10 2.13 12.17
C GLY A 153 -19.84 1.62 13.42
N ASN A 154 -19.54 0.41 13.88
CA ASN A 154 -20.04 -0.14 15.16
C ASN A 154 -19.08 0.08 16.33
N ALA A 155 -17.89 0.61 16.08
CA ALA A 155 -17.02 1.14 17.10
C ALA A 155 -16.22 2.33 16.55
N TYR A 156 -15.61 3.10 17.46
CA TYR A 156 -14.78 4.26 17.15
C TYR A 156 -13.47 4.15 17.92
N GLU A 157 -12.36 4.21 17.19
CA GLU A 157 -11.02 4.03 17.74
C GLU A 157 -10.24 5.33 17.66
N LEU A 158 -9.83 5.86 18.81
CA LEU A 158 -8.95 7.01 18.93
C LEU A 158 -7.51 6.56 18.74
N THR A 159 -6.76 7.26 17.89
CA THR A 159 -5.31 7.16 17.84
C THR A 159 -4.70 8.51 18.17
N ILE A 160 -3.79 8.54 19.14
CA ILE A 160 -2.94 9.69 19.44
C ILE A 160 -1.50 9.33 19.09
N ALA A 161 -0.86 10.17 18.29
CA ALA A 161 0.52 10.01 17.89
C ALA A 161 1.34 11.27 18.13
N ARG A 162 2.65 11.13 18.12
CA ARG A 162 3.60 12.26 18.13
C ARG A 162 4.39 12.27 16.83
N ARG A 163 4.22 13.33 16.06
CA ARG A 163 4.82 13.54 14.74
C ARG A 163 6.19 14.16 14.86
N TYR A 164 7.15 13.65 14.11
CA TYR A 164 8.48 14.23 13.92
C TYR A 164 8.70 14.53 12.43
N PRO A 165 8.79 15.81 12.04
CA PRO A 165 8.85 16.22 10.63
C PRO A 165 10.27 16.38 10.06
N ASP A 166 11.33 16.29 10.87
CA ASP A 166 12.72 16.25 10.36
C ASP A 166 13.19 14.79 10.24
N VAL A 167 12.99 14.20 9.05
CA VAL A 167 13.38 12.83 8.72
C VAL A 167 14.36 12.86 7.56
N ARG A 168 15.58 12.37 7.78
CA ARG A 168 16.69 12.47 6.81
C ARG A 168 17.05 11.13 6.22
N LEU A 169 17.35 11.08 4.92
CA LEU A 169 17.84 9.87 4.25
C LEU A 169 19.28 9.60 4.69
N VAL A 170 19.54 8.38 5.16
CA VAL A 170 20.84 7.94 5.69
C VAL A 170 21.51 6.97 4.75
N GLY A 171 20.76 6.02 4.22
CA GLY A 171 21.30 4.97 3.38
C GLY A 171 20.23 4.32 2.50
N ALA A 172 20.59 3.96 1.28
CA ALA A 172 19.77 3.17 0.40
C ALA A 172 20.68 2.32 -0.50
N PRO A 173 20.40 1.03 -0.67
CA PRO A 173 21.10 0.25 -1.67
C PRO A 173 20.72 0.74 -3.08
N PRO A 174 21.50 0.41 -4.11
CA PRO A 174 21.11 0.68 -5.50
C PRO A 174 19.79 0.00 -5.83
N SER A 175 19.05 0.54 -6.80
CA SER A 175 17.79 -0.04 -7.28
C SER A 175 17.93 -1.51 -7.71
N ALA A 176 19.09 -1.89 -8.25
CA ALA A 176 19.40 -3.27 -8.60
C ALA A 176 19.39 -4.25 -7.40
N VAL A 177 19.41 -3.74 -6.17
CA VAL A 177 19.19 -4.50 -4.93
C VAL A 177 17.80 -4.20 -4.37
N GLY A 178 17.48 -2.92 -4.23
CA GLY A 178 16.24 -2.43 -3.59
C GLY A 178 14.95 -2.84 -4.31
N LYS A 179 15.04 -3.12 -5.61
CA LYS A 179 13.93 -3.59 -6.45
C LYS A 179 14.40 -4.63 -7.48
N TYR A 180 15.34 -5.50 -7.13
CA TYR A 180 15.80 -6.61 -7.98
C TYR A 180 14.61 -7.46 -8.47
N GLY A 181 14.53 -7.67 -9.79
CA GLY A 181 13.43 -8.32 -10.48
C GLY A 181 12.17 -7.45 -10.70
N ALA A 182 12.15 -6.24 -10.13
CA ALA A 182 11.14 -5.18 -10.30
C ALA A 182 9.73 -5.70 -10.58
N ASP A 183 9.21 -5.46 -11.79
CA ASP A 183 7.85 -5.84 -12.15
C ASP A 183 7.71 -7.34 -12.30
N THR A 184 8.67 -8.05 -12.90
CA THR A 184 8.62 -9.51 -13.09
C THR A 184 8.41 -10.23 -11.77
N ASP A 185 9.20 -9.89 -10.75
CA ASP A 185 9.19 -10.54 -9.44
C ASP A 185 8.13 -9.95 -8.48
N ASN A 186 7.48 -8.81 -8.78
CA ASN A 186 6.45 -8.22 -7.92
C ASN A 186 5.28 -9.19 -7.63
N TRP A 187 4.87 -9.31 -6.37
CA TRP A 187 3.96 -10.35 -5.83
C TRP A 187 4.45 -11.80 -5.93
N VAL A 188 5.61 -12.09 -6.51
CA VAL A 188 6.08 -13.48 -6.75
C VAL A 188 7.02 -13.95 -5.65
N PHE A 189 6.95 -15.25 -5.32
CA PHE A 189 7.99 -15.97 -4.60
C PHE A 189 8.38 -17.21 -5.45
N PRO A 190 9.67 -17.63 -5.52
CA PRO A 190 10.86 -17.14 -4.80
C PRO A 190 11.28 -15.71 -5.13
N ARG A 191 11.59 -14.93 -4.09
CA ARG A 191 11.98 -13.51 -4.15
C ARG A 191 13.42 -13.32 -3.66
N HIS A 192 14.16 -12.40 -4.29
CA HIS A 192 15.57 -12.14 -3.97
C HIS A 192 15.89 -10.64 -3.89
N THR A 193 14.94 -9.84 -3.40
CA THR A 193 15.03 -8.38 -3.38
C THR A 193 15.47 -7.90 -2.01
N GLY A 194 16.50 -7.04 -1.97
CA GLY A 194 16.92 -6.34 -0.76
C GLY A 194 16.14 -5.04 -0.56
N ASP A 195 14.82 -5.14 -0.41
CA ASP A 195 13.92 -4.00 -0.36
C ASP A 195 13.99 -3.26 0.99
N PHE A 196 15.04 -2.44 1.15
CA PHE A 196 15.22 -1.61 2.34
C PHE A 196 15.83 -0.24 2.02
N SER A 197 15.58 0.72 2.90
CA SER A 197 16.26 2.00 2.99
C SER A 197 16.32 2.44 4.46
N MET A 198 17.24 3.35 4.76
CA MET A 198 17.53 3.84 6.11
C MET A 198 17.36 5.35 6.18
N PHE A 199 16.64 5.78 7.21
CA PHE A 199 16.39 7.18 7.53
C PHE A 199 16.80 7.46 8.97
N ARG A 200 16.82 8.73 9.38
CA ARG A 200 17.04 9.11 10.77
C ARG A 200 16.07 10.21 11.18
N VAL A 201 15.50 10.04 12.36
CA VAL A 201 14.64 11.04 12.99
C VAL A 201 15.52 12.07 13.71
N TYR A 202 15.26 13.35 13.45
CA TYR A 202 15.90 14.47 14.12
C TYR A 202 14.90 15.23 14.98
N THR A 203 15.41 15.86 16.03
CA THR A 203 14.64 16.66 16.99
C THR A 203 15.33 17.99 17.24
N ALA A 204 14.61 18.94 17.84
CA ALA A 204 15.27 20.07 18.47
C ALA A 204 16.28 19.58 19.55
N PRO A 205 17.25 20.40 19.96
CA PRO A 205 18.24 20.03 20.99
C PRO A 205 17.65 19.59 22.34
N ASP A 206 16.41 20.00 22.65
CA ASP A 206 15.68 19.57 23.86
C ASP A 206 14.94 18.23 23.71
N GLY A 207 15.00 17.61 22.53
CA GLY A 207 14.31 16.36 22.19
C GLY A 207 12.88 16.53 21.69
N SER A 208 12.37 17.75 21.54
CA SER A 208 11.03 17.99 21.00
C SER A 208 10.98 17.85 19.47
N PRO A 209 9.84 17.45 18.89
CA PRO A 209 9.63 17.50 17.46
C PRO A 209 9.87 18.89 16.91
N ALA A 210 10.63 18.97 15.80
CA ALA A 210 10.92 20.21 15.13
C ALA A 210 10.96 19.99 13.63
N GLU A 211 10.54 21.01 12.87
CA GLU A 211 10.85 21.13 11.46
C GLU A 211 12.36 21.13 11.24
N PHE A 212 12.79 20.89 10.00
CA PHE A 212 14.20 20.88 9.66
C PHE A 212 14.93 22.14 10.15
N SER A 213 16.03 21.91 10.87
CA SER A 213 17.03 22.92 11.23
C SER A 213 18.41 22.28 11.18
N ALA A 214 19.42 23.07 10.79
CA ALA A 214 20.81 22.65 10.86
C ALA A 214 21.29 22.38 12.30
N GLU A 215 20.59 22.91 13.31
CA GLU A 215 20.87 22.72 14.73
C GLU A 215 20.17 21.49 15.33
N ASN A 216 19.25 20.86 14.58
CA ASN A 216 18.58 19.66 15.07
C ASN A 216 19.58 18.52 15.27
N VAL A 217 19.30 17.67 16.24
CA VAL A 217 20.15 16.55 16.64
C VAL A 217 19.44 15.21 16.42
N PRO A 218 20.17 14.10 16.20
CA PRO A 218 19.57 12.77 16.15
C PRO A 218 18.70 12.47 17.37
N MET A 219 17.50 11.96 17.13
CA MET A 219 16.59 11.54 18.19
C MET A 219 17.27 10.50 19.10
N GLN A 220 17.24 10.75 20.41
CA GLN A 220 17.79 9.81 21.39
C GLN A 220 16.75 8.78 21.79
N VAL A 221 17.05 7.51 21.57
CA VAL A 221 16.12 6.38 21.75
C VAL A 221 16.67 5.44 22.82
N LYS A 222 15.90 5.26 23.90
CA LYS A 222 16.36 4.51 25.09
C LYS A 222 16.45 3.01 24.85
N LYS A 223 15.53 2.44 24.06
CA LYS A 223 15.44 1.00 23.80
C LYS A 223 15.17 0.75 22.31
N PRO A 224 16.17 0.97 21.43
CA PRO A 224 16.03 0.62 20.03
C PRO A 224 15.87 -0.90 19.87
N LEU A 225 15.39 -1.32 18.70
CA LEU A 225 15.27 -2.74 18.38
C LEU A 225 16.62 -3.46 18.40
N VAL A 226 16.59 -4.72 18.83
CA VAL A 226 17.74 -5.63 18.75
C VAL A 226 17.62 -6.41 17.45
N VAL A 227 18.67 -6.37 16.61
CA VAL A 227 18.75 -7.12 15.36
C VAL A 227 19.29 -8.53 15.63
N SER A 228 18.53 -9.56 15.29
CA SER A 228 18.93 -10.96 15.49
C SER A 228 19.68 -11.50 14.28
N LEU A 229 20.93 -11.93 14.47
CA LEU A 229 21.74 -12.61 13.45
C LEU A 229 21.58 -14.14 13.46
N LYS A 230 20.70 -14.68 14.31
CA LYS A 230 20.48 -16.13 14.46
C LYS A 230 19.74 -16.76 13.29
N GLY A 231 19.11 -15.94 12.44
CA GLY A 231 18.22 -16.40 11.39
C GLY A 231 16.88 -16.90 11.91
N THR A 232 16.18 -17.63 11.05
CA THR A 232 14.84 -18.18 11.28
C THR A 232 14.78 -19.64 10.84
N GLU A 233 14.01 -20.45 11.54
CA GLU A 233 13.71 -21.83 11.18
C GLU A 233 12.22 -22.01 10.87
N GLU A 234 11.89 -23.04 10.10
CA GLU A 234 10.50 -23.39 9.82
C GLU A 234 9.74 -23.75 11.11
N GLY A 235 8.59 -23.13 11.32
CA GLY A 235 7.77 -23.27 12.52
C GLY A 235 8.02 -22.23 13.61
N ASP A 236 9.08 -21.41 13.49
CA ASP A 236 9.36 -20.32 14.43
C ASP A 236 8.18 -19.36 14.57
N PHE A 237 7.94 -18.88 15.79
CA PHE A 237 6.97 -17.83 16.02
C PHE A 237 7.42 -16.53 15.34
N SER A 238 6.51 -15.91 14.60
CA SER A 238 6.69 -14.59 14.02
C SER A 238 5.56 -13.65 14.45
N MET A 239 5.90 -12.40 14.75
CA MET A 239 4.92 -11.33 14.94
C MET A 239 5.30 -10.14 14.06
N ILE A 240 4.35 -9.59 13.33
CA ILE A 240 4.49 -8.35 12.56
C ILE A 240 3.69 -7.24 13.21
N TYR A 241 4.23 -6.03 13.10
CA TYR A 241 3.68 -4.83 13.72
C TYR A 241 3.73 -3.67 12.71
N GLY A 242 2.59 -3.08 12.35
CA GLY A 242 2.60 -2.01 11.35
C GLY A 242 1.24 -1.39 11.07
N PHE A 243 1.13 -0.70 9.93
CA PHE A 243 -0.01 0.15 9.58
C PHE A 243 -0.72 -0.35 8.31
N PRO A 244 -1.44 -1.50 8.37
CA PRO A 244 -2.18 -1.99 7.22
C PRO A 244 -3.20 -0.95 6.74
N GLY A 245 -3.20 -0.68 5.44
CA GLY A 245 -4.02 0.33 4.79
C GLY A 245 -5.50 -0.05 4.77
N ARG A 246 -5.88 -1.05 3.97
CA ARG A 246 -7.30 -1.46 3.83
C ARG A 246 -7.45 -2.96 3.61
N THR A 247 -8.48 -3.53 4.23
CA THR A 247 -8.99 -4.89 3.96
C THR A 247 -10.51 -4.84 3.87
N THR A 248 -11.11 -5.92 3.38
CA THR A 248 -12.58 -6.04 3.23
C THR A 248 -13.03 -7.45 3.61
N SER A 249 -12.57 -7.93 4.76
CA SER A 249 -12.67 -9.33 5.23
C SER A 249 -14.10 -9.76 5.60
N TYR A 250 -15.03 -8.81 5.63
CA TYR A 250 -16.39 -9.01 6.12
C TYR A 250 -17.48 -8.76 5.10
N MET A 251 -17.10 -8.55 3.84
CA MET A 251 -18.03 -8.47 2.72
C MET A 251 -18.98 -9.68 2.70
N PRO A 252 -20.27 -9.46 2.40
CA PRO A 252 -21.22 -10.53 2.10
C PRO A 252 -20.74 -11.36 0.92
N VAL A 253 -21.12 -12.63 0.88
CA VAL A 253 -20.69 -13.55 -0.18
C VAL A 253 -21.13 -13.05 -1.56
N SER A 254 -22.31 -12.45 -1.67
CA SER A 254 -22.80 -11.87 -2.93
C SER A 254 -21.89 -10.76 -3.45
N GLU A 255 -21.25 -9.99 -2.57
CA GLU A 255 -20.30 -8.94 -2.94
C GLU A 255 -18.98 -9.55 -3.39
N VAL A 256 -18.44 -10.47 -2.61
CA VAL A 256 -17.17 -11.15 -2.96
C VAL A 256 -17.31 -11.87 -4.30
N ALA A 257 -18.44 -12.54 -4.55
CA ALA A 257 -18.74 -13.18 -5.83
C ALA A 257 -18.77 -12.16 -6.97
N GLN A 258 -19.50 -11.05 -6.83
CA GLN A 258 -19.54 -10.00 -7.86
C GLN A 258 -18.16 -9.39 -8.13
N GLN A 259 -17.33 -9.21 -7.11
CA GLN A 259 -15.95 -8.76 -7.31
C GLN A 259 -15.15 -9.74 -8.16
N LEU A 260 -15.19 -11.04 -7.82
CA LEU A 260 -14.42 -12.09 -8.50
C LEU A 260 -14.93 -12.39 -9.91
N ASP A 261 -16.24 -12.44 -10.10
CA ASP A 261 -16.89 -12.91 -11.32
C ASP A 261 -17.10 -11.79 -12.35
N VAL A 262 -17.20 -10.53 -11.90
CA VAL A 262 -17.59 -9.38 -12.75
C VAL A 262 -16.56 -8.25 -12.70
N MET A 263 -16.31 -7.68 -11.52
CA MET A 263 -15.56 -6.41 -11.41
C MET A 263 -14.07 -6.57 -11.71
N LEU A 264 -13.41 -7.52 -11.04
CA LEU A 264 -11.97 -7.77 -11.22
C LEU A 264 -11.63 -8.25 -12.64
N PRO A 265 -12.37 -9.19 -13.27
CA PRO A 265 -12.12 -9.60 -14.65
C PRO A 265 -12.14 -8.43 -15.64
N VAL A 266 -13.09 -7.50 -15.52
CA VAL A 266 -13.15 -6.32 -16.40
C VAL A 266 -11.97 -5.38 -16.16
N ARG A 267 -11.59 -5.14 -14.90
CA ARG A 267 -10.39 -4.36 -14.59
C ARG A 267 -9.13 -4.99 -15.18
N ILE A 268 -8.99 -6.31 -15.08
CA ILE A 268 -7.87 -7.06 -15.64
C ILE A 268 -7.85 -6.92 -17.17
N ALA A 269 -8.98 -7.11 -17.83
CA ALA A 269 -9.10 -7.01 -19.28
C ALA A 269 -8.72 -5.61 -19.80
N LEU A 270 -9.20 -4.55 -19.15
CA LEU A 270 -8.86 -3.17 -19.53
C LEU A 270 -7.37 -2.86 -19.34
N ARG A 271 -6.77 -3.33 -18.23
CA ARG A 271 -5.33 -3.16 -18.01
C ARG A 271 -4.48 -3.99 -18.98
N ASP A 272 -4.93 -5.17 -19.37
CA ASP A 272 -4.26 -5.98 -20.39
C ASP A 272 -4.17 -5.25 -21.74
N LEU A 273 -5.22 -4.54 -22.15
CA LEU A 273 -5.18 -3.72 -23.38
C LEU A 273 -4.09 -2.65 -23.33
N VAL A 274 -3.92 -1.98 -22.19
CA VAL A 274 -2.92 -0.92 -22.01
C VAL A 274 -1.53 -1.52 -21.90
N LEU A 275 -1.34 -2.48 -21.01
CA LEU A 275 -0.06 -3.12 -20.73
C LEU A 275 0.49 -3.82 -21.98
N SER A 276 -0.33 -4.56 -22.73
CA SER A 276 0.12 -5.19 -23.99
C SER A 276 0.54 -4.16 -25.04
N THR A 277 -0.13 -3.00 -25.10
CA THR A 277 0.26 -1.91 -26.01
C THR A 277 1.61 -1.33 -25.60
N TRP A 278 1.78 -1.01 -24.32
CA TRP A 278 3.02 -0.46 -23.78
C TRP A 278 4.18 -1.45 -23.89
N ASP A 279 4.00 -2.69 -23.45
CA ASP A 279 5.02 -3.76 -23.50
C ASP A 279 5.56 -3.95 -24.92
N SER A 280 4.68 -3.99 -25.92
CA SER A 280 5.10 -4.11 -27.32
C SER A 280 6.02 -2.99 -27.80
N ALA A 281 5.82 -1.76 -27.30
CA ALA A 281 6.66 -0.61 -27.63
C ALA A 281 7.95 -0.59 -26.79
N MET A 282 7.84 -0.87 -25.48
CA MET A 282 8.95 -0.92 -24.54
C MET A 282 9.97 -2.01 -24.89
N ARG A 283 9.56 -3.12 -25.52
CA ARG A 283 10.46 -4.17 -26.01
C ARG A 283 11.27 -3.76 -27.25
N VAL A 284 10.78 -2.79 -28.02
CA VAL A 284 11.39 -2.39 -29.30
C VAL A 284 12.21 -1.11 -29.15
N ASP A 285 11.77 -0.19 -28.28
CA ASP A 285 12.41 1.11 -28.09
C ASP A 285 12.84 1.33 -26.62
N PRO A 286 14.15 1.34 -26.34
CA PRO A 286 14.69 1.62 -25.01
C PRO A 286 14.27 2.98 -24.43
N ALA A 287 14.08 4.01 -25.27
CA ALA A 287 13.62 5.32 -24.80
C ALA A 287 12.19 5.25 -24.27
N VAL A 288 11.31 4.52 -24.98
CA VAL A 288 9.94 4.26 -24.52
C VAL A 288 9.95 3.42 -23.24
N LYS A 289 10.83 2.41 -23.14
CA LYS A 289 10.99 1.62 -21.90
C LYS A 289 11.30 2.53 -20.72
N ILE A 290 12.22 3.48 -20.88
CA ILE A 290 12.56 4.45 -19.83
C ILE A 290 11.37 5.35 -19.49
N GLN A 291 10.70 5.92 -20.50
CA GLN A 291 9.56 6.83 -20.30
C GLN A 291 8.35 6.16 -19.65
N TYR A 292 8.07 4.89 -19.98
CA TYR A 292 6.88 4.18 -19.51
C TYR A 292 7.11 3.22 -18.35
N ALA A 293 8.36 2.97 -17.91
CA ALA A 293 8.65 2.01 -16.84
C ALA A 293 7.81 2.24 -15.58
N SER A 294 7.75 3.48 -15.07
CA SER A 294 6.98 3.81 -13.86
C SER A 294 5.47 3.62 -14.07
N LYS A 295 4.94 4.07 -15.22
CA LYS A 295 3.52 3.91 -15.57
C LYS A 295 3.14 2.44 -15.72
N TYR A 296 3.99 1.67 -16.41
CA TYR A 296 3.82 0.24 -16.60
C TYR A 296 3.81 -0.48 -15.25
N ALA A 297 4.78 -0.22 -14.37
CA ALA A 297 4.86 -0.80 -13.02
C ALA A 297 3.61 -0.53 -12.19
N SER A 298 3.13 0.73 -12.17
CA SER A 298 1.93 1.11 -11.43
C SER A 298 0.66 0.39 -11.94
N VAL A 299 0.51 0.28 -13.27
CA VAL A 299 -0.63 -0.42 -13.87
C VAL A 299 -0.51 -1.94 -13.72
N SER A 300 0.67 -2.51 -13.90
CA SER A 300 0.93 -3.95 -13.79
C SER A 300 0.76 -4.44 -12.35
N ASN A 301 1.10 -3.64 -11.34
CA ASN A 301 0.96 -3.97 -9.93
C ASN A 301 -0.47 -4.36 -9.54
N GLY A 302 -1.46 -3.52 -9.88
CA GLY A 302 -2.87 -3.84 -9.61
C GLY A 302 -3.41 -4.96 -10.50
N TRP A 303 -2.99 -5.01 -11.77
CA TRP A 303 -3.36 -6.08 -12.71
C TRP A 303 -2.95 -7.46 -12.17
N LYS A 304 -1.69 -7.58 -11.75
CA LYS A 304 -1.13 -8.76 -11.09
C LYS A 304 -1.89 -9.15 -9.84
N LYS A 305 -2.07 -8.19 -8.92
CA LYS A 305 -2.80 -8.40 -7.66
C LYS A 305 -4.18 -9.01 -7.92
N TRP A 306 -4.96 -8.47 -8.86
CA TRP A 306 -6.33 -8.94 -9.10
C TRP A 306 -6.39 -10.34 -9.71
N ILE A 307 -5.47 -10.70 -10.61
CA ILE A 307 -5.39 -12.07 -11.12
C ILE A 307 -5.07 -13.01 -9.95
N GLY A 308 -4.08 -12.68 -9.11
CA GLY A 308 -3.76 -13.48 -7.93
C GLY A 308 -4.91 -13.58 -6.93
N GLN A 309 -5.74 -12.54 -6.80
CA GLN A 309 -6.93 -12.56 -5.95
C GLN A 309 -7.96 -13.58 -6.44
N ILE A 310 -8.24 -13.60 -7.75
CA ILE A 310 -9.15 -14.58 -8.35
C ILE A 310 -8.59 -15.99 -8.17
N GLU A 311 -7.36 -16.23 -8.63
CA GLU A 311 -6.72 -17.55 -8.55
C GLU A 311 -6.60 -18.07 -7.11
N GLY A 312 -6.26 -17.18 -6.17
CA GLY A 312 -6.13 -17.53 -4.75
C GLY A 312 -7.48 -17.89 -4.11
N MET A 313 -8.57 -17.20 -4.48
CA MET A 313 -9.92 -17.52 -3.99
C MET A 313 -10.39 -18.86 -4.53
N GLU A 314 -10.13 -19.16 -5.80
CA GLU A 314 -10.42 -20.46 -6.41
C GLU A 314 -9.62 -21.59 -5.75
N ALA A 315 -8.29 -21.44 -5.68
CA ALA A 315 -7.39 -22.47 -5.15
C ALA A 315 -7.58 -22.77 -3.65
N SER A 316 -8.14 -21.83 -2.89
CA SER A 316 -8.44 -22.00 -1.47
C SER A 316 -9.88 -22.46 -1.20
N HIS A 317 -10.71 -22.60 -2.23
CA HIS A 317 -12.17 -22.72 -2.06
C HIS A 317 -12.73 -21.63 -1.13
N GLY A 318 -12.19 -20.41 -1.27
CA GLY A 318 -12.46 -19.29 -0.37
C GLY A 318 -13.93 -18.90 -0.36
N LEU A 319 -14.55 -18.83 -1.54
CA LEU A 319 -15.97 -18.46 -1.67
C LEU A 319 -16.90 -19.50 -1.00
N ASP A 320 -16.59 -20.78 -1.11
CA ASP A 320 -17.36 -21.85 -0.44
C ASP A 320 -17.20 -21.79 1.08
N THR A 321 -16.02 -21.43 1.56
CA THR A 321 -15.78 -21.20 2.99
C THR A 321 -16.57 -20.00 3.49
N LEU A 322 -16.60 -18.90 2.73
CA LEU A 322 -17.40 -17.71 3.06
C LEU A 322 -18.90 -18.03 3.06
N ARG A 323 -19.41 -18.80 2.08
CA ARG A 323 -20.81 -19.29 2.05
C ARG A 323 -21.17 -20.08 3.31
N LYS A 324 -20.30 -20.99 3.74
CA LYS A 324 -20.53 -21.77 4.98
C LYS A 324 -20.59 -20.85 6.21
N ARG A 325 -19.71 -19.86 6.30
CA ARG A 325 -19.71 -18.86 7.40
C ARG A 325 -20.99 -18.01 7.39
N GLU A 326 -21.42 -17.57 6.22
CA GLU A 326 -22.64 -16.77 6.05
C GLU A 326 -23.91 -17.58 6.40
N MET A 327 -23.99 -18.84 5.96
CA MET A 327 -25.08 -19.75 6.36
C MET A 327 -25.10 -20.02 7.87
N ALA A 328 -23.93 -20.17 8.50
CA ALA A 328 -23.83 -20.32 9.95
C ALA A 328 -24.32 -19.06 10.69
N MET A 329 -23.98 -17.87 10.19
CA MET A 329 -24.50 -16.59 10.71
C MET A 329 -26.03 -16.49 10.59
N ALA A 330 -26.60 -16.85 9.44
CA ALA A 330 -28.05 -16.87 9.26
C ALA A 330 -28.72 -17.84 10.25
N ALA A 331 -28.18 -19.05 10.39
CA ALA A 331 -28.70 -20.07 11.31
C ALA A 331 -28.56 -19.66 12.79
N TRP A 332 -27.48 -18.97 13.16
CA TRP A 332 -27.32 -18.39 14.50
C TRP A 332 -28.37 -17.30 14.74
N SER A 333 -28.54 -16.35 13.81
CA SER A 333 -29.49 -15.24 13.97
C SER A 333 -30.94 -15.71 14.09
N ALA A 334 -31.32 -16.81 13.43
CA ALA A 334 -32.66 -17.39 13.51
C ALA A 334 -33.02 -17.91 14.92
N LYS A 335 -32.02 -18.18 15.76
CA LYS A 335 -32.18 -18.63 17.15
C LYS A 335 -32.20 -17.47 18.16
N GLN A 336 -31.95 -16.24 17.71
CA GLN A 336 -31.85 -15.08 18.60
C GLN A 336 -33.20 -14.64 19.13
N LEU A 337 -33.25 -14.28 20.42
CA LEU A 337 -34.47 -13.78 21.06
C LEU A 337 -34.82 -12.36 20.58
N LEU A 338 -33.80 -11.54 20.35
CA LEU A 338 -33.91 -10.22 19.78
C LEU A 338 -33.57 -10.31 18.29
N ASN A 339 -34.42 -9.76 17.43
CA ASN A 339 -34.27 -9.76 15.97
C ASN A 339 -34.04 -11.15 15.32
N PRO A 340 -34.93 -12.14 15.56
CA PRO A 340 -34.77 -13.47 15.00
C PRO A 340 -34.68 -13.43 13.46
N GLY A 341 -33.59 -13.96 12.91
CA GLY A 341 -33.37 -14.07 11.47
C GLY A 341 -32.73 -12.85 10.79
N ALA A 342 -32.37 -11.80 11.53
CA ALA A 342 -31.85 -10.56 10.97
C ALA A 342 -30.65 -10.75 10.03
N ALA A 343 -29.71 -11.63 10.37
CA ALA A 343 -28.56 -11.90 9.52
C ALA A 343 -28.97 -12.57 8.18
N GLY A 344 -29.98 -13.45 8.22
CA GLY A 344 -30.54 -14.06 7.01
C GLY A 344 -31.24 -13.05 6.10
N ASP A 345 -32.01 -12.13 6.69
CA ASP A 345 -32.69 -11.06 5.96
C ASP A 345 -31.68 -10.10 5.30
N LEU A 346 -30.61 -9.75 6.01
CA LEU A 346 -29.51 -8.94 5.47
C LEU A 346 -28.82 -9.62 4.28
N VAL A 347 -28.52 -10.91 4.37
CA VAL A 347 -27.93 -11.67 3.27
C VAL A 347 -28.83 -11.64 2.02
N ALA A 348 -30.13 -11.82 2.18
CA ALA A 348 -31.08 -11.71 1.07
C ALA A 348 -31.14 -10.28 0.48
N SER A 349 -31.11 -9.26 1.35
CA SER A 349 -31.07 -7.86 0.96
C SER A 349 -29.81 -7.53 0.15
N PHE A 350 -28.63 -7.94 0.62
CA PHE A 350 -27.37 -7.73 -0.10
C PHE A 350 -27.36 -8.41 -1.46
N ALA A 351 -27.91 -9.61 -1.60
CA ALA A 351 -28.00 -10.26 -2.90
C ALA A 351 -28.85 -9.44 -3.89
N THR A 352 -29.96 -8.86 -3.43
CA THR A 352 -30.83 -8.02 -4.25
C THR A 352 -30.20 -6.67 -4.56
N GLN A 353 -29.61 -6.01 -3.55
CA GLN A 353 -28.91 -4.73 -3.72
C GLN A 353 -27.72 -4.86 -4.67
N ASN A 354 -26.91 -5.92 -4.55
CA ASN A 354 -25.77 -6.15 -5.44
C ASN A 354 -26.19 -6.41 -6.88
N ALA A 355 -27.26 -7.19 -7.10
CA ALA A 355 -27.82 -7.38 -8.44
C ALA A 355 -28.35 -6.07 -9.04
N ALA A 356 -28.97 -5.20 -8.22
CA ALA A 356 -29.45 -3.91 -8.66
C ALA A 356 -28.31 -2.92 -8.96
N LEU A 357 -27.22 -2.96 -8.19
CA LEU A 357 -26.07 -2.06 -8.32
C LEU A 357 -25.04 -2.49 -9.35
N GLU A 358 -25.08 -3.75 -9.81
CA GLU A 358 -24.03 -4.35 -10.63
C GLU A 358 -23.67 -3.50 -11.86
N ASN A 359 -24.66 -3.11 -12.66
CA ASN A 359 -24.41 -2.38 -13.89
C ASN A 359 -23.83 -0.98 -13.64
N ASP A 360 -24.35 -0.26 -12.65
CA ASP A 360 -23.86 1.09 -12.33
C ASP A 360 -22.45 1.04 -11.72
N ARG A 361 -22.17 0.06 -10.83
CA ARG A 361 -20.82 -0.19 -10.29
C ARG A 361 -19.84 -0.59 -11.40
N LEU A 362 -20.24 -1.48 -12.30
CA LEU A 362 -19.41 -1.89 -13.42
C LEU A 362 -19.15 -0.73 -14.40
N GLY A 363 -20.17 0.10 -14.67
CA GLY A 363 -20.01 1.36 -15.40
C GLY A 363 -18.97 2.27 -14.74
N LEU A 364 -19.01 2.39 -13.41
CA LEU A 364 -18.02 3.15 -12.64
C LEU A 364 -16.61 2.55 -12.72
N VAL A 365 -16.49 1.21 -12.76
CA VAL A 365 -15.21 0.52 -12.99
C VAL A 365 -14.60 0.94 -14.33
N TYR A 366 -15.38 1.00 -15.41
CA TYR A 366 -14.88 1.51 -16.70
C TYR A 366 -14.38 2.94 -16.59
N TRP A 367 -15.14 3.85 -15.96
CA TRP A 367 -14.67 5.22 -15.74
C TRP A 367 -13.33 5.28 -14.98
N GLN A 368 -13.20 4.50 -13.90
CA GLN A 368 -12.00 4.44 -13.07
C GLN A 368 -10.80 3.78 -13.78
N GLU A 369 -11.05 2.86 -14.71
CA GLU A 369 -9.99 2.22 -15.49
C GLU A 369 -9.59 3.05 -16.73
N VAL A 370 -10.53 3.73 -17.37
CA VAL A 370 -10.28 4.50 -18.60
C VAL A 370 -9.68 5.88 -18.31
N LEU A 371 -10.31 6.70 -17.46
CA LEU A 371 -9.90 8.11 -17.30
C LEU A 371 -8.42 8.31 -16.90
N PRO A 372 -7.86 7.57 -15.92
CA PRO A 372 -6.48 7.76 -15.51
C PRO A 372 -5.46 7.20 -16.51
N ARG A 373 -5.91 6.35 -17.45
CA ARG A 373 -5.04 5.64 -18.43
C ARG A 373 -5.19 6.20 -19.85
N TRP A 374 -6.00 7.24 -20.00
CA TRP A 374 -6.03 8.07 -21.19
C TRP A 374 -5.17 9.31 -20.92
N GLU A 375 -3.92 9.29 -21.39
CA GLU A 375 -2.96 10.34 -21.06
C GLU A 375 -3.37 11.69 -21.66
N LEU A 376 -4.05 11.71 -22.82
CA LEU A 376 -4.68 12.93 -23.36
C LEU A 376 -5.70 13.56 -22.39
N ALA A 377 -6.49 12.75 -21.68
CA ALA A 377 -7.41 13.27 -20.65
C ALA A 377 -6.64 13.82 -19.44
N THR A 378 -5.50 13.21 -19.10
CA THR A 378 -4.58 13.73 -18.08
C THR A 378 -3.98 15.07 -18.50
N TRP A 379 -3.54 15.20 -19.74
CA TRP A 379 -3.09 16.48 -20.31
C TRP A 379 -4.19 17.54 -20.23
N SER A 380 -5.43 17.19 -20.64
CA SER A 380 -6.57 18.11 -20.60
C SER A 380 -6.84 18.63 -19.18
N ARG A 381 -6.74 17.77 -18.16
CA ARG A 381 -6.83 18.18 -16.75
C ARG A 381 -5.71 19.15 -16.36
N LEU A 382 -4.45 18.85 -16.69
CA LEU A 382 -3.31 19.71 -16.35
C LEU A 382 -3.38 21.06 -17.07
N ALA A 383 -3.82 21.06 -18.33
CA ALA A 383 -4.10 22.27 -19.09
C ALA A 383 -5.18 23.13 -18.41
N GLN A 384 -6.26 22.51 -17.94
CA GLN A 384 -7.31 23.18 -17.17
C GLN A 384 -6.77 23.76 -15.86
N ASP A 385 -5.90 23.04 -15.14
CA ASP A 385 -5.30 23.53 -13.91
C ASP A 385 -4.45 24.81 -14.17
N LEU A 386 -3.65 24.83 -15.24
CA LEU A 386 -2.89 26.00 -15.68
C LEU A 386 -3.82 27.18 -16.01
N VAL A 387 -4.80 26.98 -16.89
CA VAL A 387 -5.71 28.05 -17.34
C VAL A 387 -6.52 28.61 -16.18
N ASN A 388 -7.08 27.75 -15.32
CA ASN A 388 -7.85 28.18 -14.15
C ASN A 388 -7.01 28.94 -13.13
N THR A 389 -5.74 28.55 -12.95
CA THR A 389 -4.81 29.26 -12.05
C THR A 389 -4.51 30.65 -12.58
N PHE A 390 -4.21 30.75 -13.88
CA PHE A 390 -3.97 32.03 -14.55
C PHE A 390 -5.19 32.96 -14.50
N ASP A 391 -6.38 32.45 -14.82
CA ASP A 391 -7.62 33.25 -14.82
C ASP A 391 -7.99 33.78 -13.42
N LYS A 392 -7.57 33.07 -12.37
CA LYS A 392 -7.73 33.51 -10.97
C LYS A 392 -6.63 34.46 -10.50
N GLY A 393 -5.65 34.78 -11.35
CA GLY A 393 -4.49 35.60 -11.00
C GLY A 393 -3.50 34.90 -10.06
N GLY A 394 -3.48 33.57 -10.04
CA GLY A 394 -2.58 32.76 -9.21
C GLY A 394 -1.22 32.51 -9.85
N ASP A 395 -0.29 31.97 -9.06
CA ASP A 395 1.03 31.54 -9.54
C ASP A 395 0.93 30.27 -10.39
N CYS A 396 1.33 30.37 -11.66
CA CYS A 396 1.25 29.29 -12.63
C CYS A 396 2.45 28.34 -12.61
N ALA A 397 3.50 28.63 -11.83
CA ALA A 397 4.75 27.87 -11.85
C ALA A 397 4.53 26.36 -11.62
N SER A 398 3.74 25.99 -10.61
CA SER A 398 3.46 24.58 -10.31
C SER A 398 2.64 23.89 -11.41
N ALA A 399 1.66 24.58 -12.00
CA ALA A 399 0.85 24.02 -13.09
C ALA A 399 1.68 23.83 -14.37
N MET A 400 2.59 24.76 -14.66
CA MET A 400 3.55 24.65 -15.76
C MET A 400 4.52 23.49 -15.55
N ALA A 401 5.09 23.35 -14.34
CA ALA A 401 5.98 22.23 -14.01
C ALA A 401 5.28 20.88 -14.20
N ALA A 402 4.03 20.74 -13.72
CA ALA A 402 3.26 19.51 -13.90
C ALA A 402 3.02 19.13 -15.38
N LEU A 403 2.80 20.11 -16.25
CA LEU A 403 2.71 19.90 -17.71
C LEU A 403 4.06 19.51 -18.33
N GLN A 404 5.16 20.11 -17.88
CA GLN A 404 6.52 19.74 -18.31
C GLN A 404 6.84 18.29 -17.95
N ASP A 405 6.57 17.90 -16.71
CA ASP A 405 6.77 16.55 -16.22
C ASP A 405 5.92 15.54 -16.98
N PHE A 406 4.65 15.88 -17.28
CA PHE A 406 3.80 15.07 -18.13
C PHE A 406 4.41 14.84 -19.52
N HIS A 407 4.89 15.89 -20.18
CA HIS A 407 5.45 15.79 -21.54
C HIS A 407 6.76 15.00 -21.60
N LYS A 408 7.52 14.89 -20.50
CA LYS A 408 8.77 14.11 -20.45
C LYS A 408 8.55 12.63 -20.77
N ASP A 409 7.46 12.07 -20.25
CA ASP A 409 7.17 10.64 -20.30
C ASP A 409 6.01 10.28 -21.24
N PHE A 410 5.35 11.28 -21.83
CA PHE A 410 4.24 11.08 -22.75
C PHE A 410 4.73 10.78 -24.18
N VAL A 411 4.34 9.63 -24.72
CA VAL A 411 4.60 9.26 -26.12
C VAL A 411 3.27 9.32 -26.87
N PRO A 412 3.04 10.34 -27.72
CA PRO A 412 1.69 10.62 -28.24
C PRO A 412 1.08 9.46 -29.03
N GLU A 413 1.86 8.81 -29.91
CA GLU A 413 1.39 7.64 -30.67
C GLU A 413 1.12 6.42 -29.79
N LEU A 414 1.79 6.30 -28.64
CA LEU A 414 1.59 5.19 -27.73
C LEU A 414 0.29 5.36 -26.94
N ASP A 415 0.04 6.54 -26.37
CA ASP A 415 -1.24 6.84 -25.72
C ASP A 415 -2.40 6.72 -26.70
N ARG A 416 -2.28 7.29 -27.91
CA ARG A 416 -3.31 7.22 -28.95
C ARG A 416 -3.72 5.78 -29.25
N ARG A 417 -2.76 4.85 -29.35
CA ARG A 417 -3.05 3.42 -29.59
C ARG A 417 -3.69 2.76 -28.37
N ALA A 418 -3.16 3.00 -27.17
CA ALA A 418 -3.64 2.38 -25.94
C ALA A 418 -5.07 2.85 -25.59
N SER A 419 -5.28 4.17 -25.56
CA SER A 419 -6.58 4.79 -25.27
C SER A 419 -7.63 4.45 -26.34
N LYS A 420 -7.27 4.35 -27.62
CA LYS A 420 -8.20 3.88 -28.66
C LYS A 420 -8.71 2.46 -28.39
N ARG A 421 -7.85 1.56 -27.92
CA ARG A 421 -8.25 0.20 -27.53
C ARG A 421 -9.17 0.22 -26.31
N LEU A 422 -8.84 1.02 -25.30
CA LEU A 422 -9.67 1.19 -24.09
C LEU A 422 -11.07 1.72 -24.41
N ILE A 423 -11.18 2.79 -25.20
CA ILE A 423 -12.46 3.38 -25.58
C ILE A 423 -13.27 2.43 -26.46
N ALA A 424 -12.62 1.69 -27.38
CA ALA A 424 -13.32 0.68 -28.17
C ALA A 424 -13.91 -0.43 -27.29
N ALA A 425 -13.15 -0.93 -26.32
CA ALA A 425 -13.64 -1.94 -25.37
C ALA A 425 -14.78 -1.42 -24.49
N TRP A 426 -14.65 -0.19 -23.97
CA TRP A 426 -15.69 0.43 -23.16
C TRP A 426 -16.97 0.68 -23.96
N ARG A 427 -16.85 1.16 -25.19
CA ARG A 427 -17.99 1.35 -26.09
C ARG A 427 -18.69 0.02 -26.40
N ALA A 428 -17.93 -1.01 -26.78
CA ALA A 428 -18.49 -2.33 -27.06
C ALA A 428 -19.28 -2.87 -25.85
N ALA A 429 -18.73 -2.71 -24.64
CA ALA A 429 -19.44 -3.10 -23.41
C ALA A 429 -20.75 -2.32 -23.21
N GLY A 430 -20.78 -1.03 -23.54
CA GLY A 430 -22.01 -0.23 -23.50
C GLY A 430 -23.04 -0.60 -24.57
N GLU A 431 -22.58 -0.97 -25.77
CA GLU A 431 -23.45 -1.44 -26.85
C GLU A 431 -24.08 -2.79 -26.51
N ASP A 432 -23.31 -3.68 -25.89
CA ASP A 432 -23.78 -4.97 -25.39
C ASP A 432 -24.70 -4.81 -24.17
N ASN A 433 -24.42 -3.84 -23.30
CA ASN A 433 -25.19 -3.56 -22.08
C ASN A 433 -25.37 -2.05 -21.86
N GLY A 434 -26.49 -1.52 -22.35
CA GLY A 434 -26.83 -0.10 -22.21
C GLY A 434 -27.03 0.37 -20.77
N ALA A 435 -27.21 -0.54 -19.80
CA ALA A 435 -27.35 -0.18 -18.39
C ALA A 435 -26.02 0.27 -17.73
N LEU A 436 -24.87 0.04 -18.38
CA LEU A 436 -23.56 0.47 -17.86
C LEU A 436 -23.36 1.99 -17.87
N GLY A 437 -24.25 2.76 -18.52
CA GLY A 437 -24.13 4.22 -18.57
C GLY A 437 -22.90 4.72 -19.31
N VAL A 438 -22.36 3.90 -20.23
CA VAL A 438 -21.27 4.31 -21.13
C VAL A 438 -21.76 5.50 -21.96
N PRO A 439 -20.99 6.59 -22.11
CA PRO A 439 -21.40 7.74 -22.89
C PRO A 439 -21.24 7.44 -24.40
N ILE A 440 -22.02 6.47 -24.89
CA ILE A 440 -21.93 5.98 -26.27
C ILE A 440 -22.15 7.13 -27.23
N GLU A 441 -23.11 8.03 -27.00
CA GLU A 441 -23.34 9.18 -27.89
C GLU A 441 -22.12 10.11 -28.00
N TYR A 442 -21.44 10.37 -26.88
CA TYR A 442 -20.19 11.14 -26.86
C TYR A 442 -19.08 10.43 -27.66
N PHE A 443 -19.08 9.09 -27.66
CA PHE A 443 -18.14 8.29 -28.45
C PHE A 443 -18.62 8.02 -29.89
N ALA A 444 -19.92 8.02 -30.16
CA ALA A 444 -20.58 7.49 -31.36
C ALA A 444 -20.67 8.49 -32.52
N GLU A 445 -19.98 9.62 -32.42
CA GLU A 445 -19.55 10.36 -33.60
C GLU A 445 -18.41 9.62 -34.34
N THR A 446 -18.39 8.29 -34.39
CA THR A 446 -17.15 7.50 -34.60
C THR A 446 -16.46 7.55 -35.96
N GLU A 447 -16.95 8.28 -36.95
CA GLU A 447 -16.06 8.73 -38.04
C GLU A 447 -15.42 10.11 -37.75
N ALA A 448 -16.08 11.00 -36.99
CA ALA A 448 -15.58 12.33 -36.60
C ALA A 448 -14.81 12.36 -35.27
N PHE A 449 -15.23 11.66 -34.21
CA PHE A 449 -14.54 11.56 -32.92
C PHE A 449 -13.19 10.83 -33.02
N ILE A 450 -13.14 9.75 -33.81
CA ILE A 450 -11.89 9.05 -34.15
C ILE A 450 -10.98 9.94 -35.02
N GLN A 451 -11.56 10.76 -35.92
CA GLN A 451 -10.80 11.71 -36.73
C GLN A 451 -10.39 12.99 -36.00
N GLY A 452 -11.00 13.30 -34.85
CA GLY A 452 -10.64 14.43 -34.00
C GLY A 452 -9.68 14.00 -32.89
N TYR A 453 -10.19 13.30 -31.88
CA TYR A 453 -9.44 12.97 -30.66
C TYR A 453 -8.40 11.87 -30.82
N PHE A 454 -8.53 10.98 -31.82
CA PHE A 454 -7.52 9.95 -32.14
C PHE A 454 -6.71 10.26 -33.40
N ASN A 455 -6.73 11.52 -33.83
CA ASN A 455 -5.90 12.03 -34.91
C ASN A 455 -4.46 12.17 -34.44
N PRO A 456 -3.48 11.57 -35.14
CA PRO A 456 -2.07 11.80 -34.85
C PRO A 456 -1.69 13.30 -34.81
N GLU A 457 -2.28 14.14 -35.66
CA GLU A 457 -2.01 15.59 -35.70
C GLU A 457 -2.49 16.30 -34.43
N LEU A 458 -3.61 15.88 -33.84
CA LEU A 458 -4.08 16.41 -32.56
C LEU A 458 -3.09 16.09 -31.45
N TYR A 459 -2.67 14.83 -31.35
CA TYR A 459 -1.69 14.39 -30.35
C TYR A 459 -0.34 15.11 -30.50
N ASN A 460 0.11 15.31 -31.74
CA ASN A 460 1.37 15.98 -32.03
C ASN A 460 1.30 17.51 -31.90
N SER A 461 0.10 18.10 -31.80
CA SER A 461 -0.09 19.55 -31.66
C SER A 461 -0.32 20.01 -30.22
N LEU A 462 -0.23 19.10 -29.24
CA LEU A 462 -0.31 19.43 -27.82
C LEU A 462 0.75 20.48 -27.46
N PRO A 463 0.35 21.66 -26.95
CA PRO A 463 1.28 22.71 -26.56
C PRO A 463 2.28 22.23 -25.50
N ALA A 464 3.55 22.15 -25.87
CA ALA A 464 4.63 21.88 -24.93
C ALA A 464 4.94 23.12 -24.09
N VAL A 465 5.36 22.90 -22.85
CA VAL A 465 5.73 23.99 -21.93
C VAL A 465 7.24 24.20 -21.96
N SER A 466 7.68 25.32 -22.57
CA SER A 466 9.07 25.77 -22.49
C SER A 466 9.28 26.64 -21.23
N PRO A 467 10.43 26.53 -20.52
CA PRO A 467 10.76 27.40 -19.39
C PRO A 467 10.69 28.91 -19.71
N ASP A 468 10.96 29.29 -20.96
CA ASP A 468 10.99 30.69 -21.40
C ASP A 468 9.67 31.18 -22.02
N ALA A 469 8.61 30.35 -22.03
CA ALA A 469 7.34 30.71 -22.65
C ALA A 469 6.59 31.79 -21.85
N GLU A 470 6.05 32.80 -22.54
CA GLU A 470 5.13 33.75 -21.93
C GLU A 470 3.85 33.02 -21.47
N VAL A 471 3.56 33.08 -20.17
CA VAL A 471 2.43 32.35 -19.55
C VAL A 471 1.10 32.63 -20.25
N ALA A 472 0.84 33.88 -20.62
CA ALA A 472 -0.39 34.26 -21.31
C ALA A 472 -0.52 33.60 -22.70
N ALA A 473 0.58 33.50 -23.45
CA ALA A 473 0.61 32.82 -24.75
C ALA A 473 0.43 31.31 -24.58
N LEU A 474 1.05 30.72 -23.55
CA LEU A 474 0.91 29.32 -23.21
C LEU A 474 -0.54 28.96 -22.84
N VAL A 475 -1.16 29.77 -21.98
CA VAL A 475 -2.58 29.66 -21.59
C VAL A 475 -3.48 29.73 -22.82
N ALA A 476 -3.25 30.69 -23.73
CA ALA A 476 -4.01 30.80 -24.97
C ALA A 476 -3.84 29.56 -25.86
N ALA A 477 -2.62 29.03 -26.00
CA ALA A 477 -2.35 27.83 -26.78
C ALA A 477 -3.08 26.59 -26.22
N HIS A 478 -3.04 26.39 -24.90
CA HIS A 478 -3.75 25.29 -24.23
C HIS A 478 -5.26 25.42 -24.37
N ARG A 479 -5.82 26.62 -24.10
CA ARG A 479 -7.26 26.89 -24.18
C ARG A 479 -7.83 26.66 -25.58
N ASN A 480 -7.05 26.94 -26.63
CA ASN A 480 -7.48 26.80 -28.01
C ASN A 480 -7.30 25.38 -28.58
N HIS A 481 -6.64 24.49 -27.85
CA HIS A 481 -6.41 23.13 -28.31
C HIS A 481 -7.71 22.30 -28.20
N LEU A 482 -8.01 21.47 -29.20
CA LEU A 482 -9.27 20.70 -29.25
C LEU A 482 -9.43 19.76 -28.04
N ALA A 483 -8.33 19.22 -27.51
CA ALA A 483 -8.37 18.35 -26.33
C ALA A 483 -8.65 19.08 -25.00
N PHE A 484 -8.74 20.41 -24.98
CA PHE A 484 -8.88 21.17 -23.75
C PHE A 484 -10.16 20.85 -22.98
N SER A 485 -11.29 20.60 -23.67
CA SER A 485 -12.57 20.25 -23.02
C SER A 485 -12.72 18.77 -22.66
N LEU A 486 -11.78 17.90 -23.07
CA LEU A 486 -11.92 16.45 -22.90
C LEU A 486 -12.16 16.05 -21.43
N TRP A 487 -11.29 16.52 -20.53
CA TRP A 487 -11.41 16.24 -19.10
C TRP A 487 -12.69 16.79 -18.46
N PRO A 488 -13.05 18.09 -18.58
CA PRO A 488 -14.27 18.60 -17.95
C PRO A 488 -15.55 17.93 -18.49
N ASP A 489 -15.61 17.60 -19.78
CA ASP A 489 -16.75 16.88 -20.38
C ASP A 489 -16.91 15.50 -19.73
N LEU A 490 -15.83 14.71 -19.71
CA LEU A 490 -15.80 13.39 -19.11
C LEU A 490 -16.03 13.42 -17.60
N LEU A 491 -15.46 14.40 -16.88
CA LEU A 491 -15.63 14.54 -15.44
C LEU A 491 -17.07 14.88 -15.07
N GLY A 492 -17.76 15.69 -15.87
CA GLY A 492 -19.19 15.98 -15.69
C GLY A 492 -20.04 14.71 -15.81
N MET A 493 -19.79 13.91 -16.84
CA MET A 493 -20.48 12.63 -17.06
C MET A 493 -20.18 11.62 -15.95
N TYR A 494 -18.91 11.49 -15.55
CA TYR A 494 -18.48 10.66 -14.43
C TYR A 494 -19.20 11.03 -13.14
N ARG A 495 -19.26 12.33 -12.80
CA ARG A 495 -19.96 12.82 -11.60
C ARG A 495 -21.45 12.55 -11.65
N ALA A 496 -22.08 12.70 -12.82
CA ALA A 496 -23.48 12.36 -13.00
C ALA A 496 -23.73 10.85 -12.80
N HIS A 497 -22.86 9.99 -13.32
CA HIS A 497 -22.94 8.54 -13.12
C HIS A 497 -22.73 8.16 -11.65
N SER A 498 -21.64 8.62 -11.04
CA SER A 498 -21.32 8.41 -9.62
C SER A 498 -22.42 8.94 -8.69
N GLY A 499 -23.07 10.05 -9.03
CA GLY A 499 -24.14 10.64 -8.24
C GLY A 499 -25.37 9.73 -8.09
N LYS A 500 -25.67 8.90 -9.10
CA LYS A 500 -26.79 7.93 -9.07
C LYS A 500 -26.59 6.83 -8.03
N LEU A 501 -25.34 6.43 -7.81
CA LEU A 501 -24.96 5.37 -6.87
C LEU A 501 -25.02 5.82 -5.42
N ARG A 502 -25.02 7.14 -5.14
CA ARG A 502 -24.84 7.66 -3.78
C ARG A 502 -25.88 7.14 -2.79
N GLU A 503 -27.17 7.22 -3.13
CA GLU A 503 -28.25 6.80 -2.23
C GLU A 503 -28.31 5.28 -2.06
N PRO A 504 -28.29 4.45 -3.13
CA PRO A 504 -28.23 3.00 -2.99
C PRO A 504 -27.00 2.50 -2.24
N GLU A 505 -25.82 3.08 -2.45
CA GLU A 505 -24.60 2.70 -1.73
C GLU A 505 -24.66 3.10 -0.26
N MET A 506 -25.33 4.21 0.08
CA MET A 506 -25.59 4.56 1.48
C MET A 506 -26.51 3.55 2.17
N GLU A 507 -27.53 3.04 1.47
CA GLU A 507 -28.40 1.98 1.96
C GLU A 507 -27.62 0.66 2.15
N TYR A 508 -26.79 0.29 1.16
CA TYR A 508 -25.91 -0.87 1.24
C TYR A 508 -24.94 -0.75 2.44
N ALA A 509 -24.33 0.42 2.65
CA ALA A 509 -23.45 0.69 3.78
C ALA A 509 -24.17 0.59 5.13
N ALA A 510 -25.43 1.03 5.22
CA ALA A 510 -26.25 0.84 6.41
C ALA A 510 -26.52 -0.66 6.69
N GLY A 511 -26.79 -1.43 5.63
CA GLY A 511 -26.86 -2.89 5.70
C GLY A 511 -25.55 -3.52 6.19
N MET A 512 -24.40 -3.07 5.68
CA MET A 512 -23.08 -3.52 6.12
C MET A 512 -22.82 -3.24 7.60
N LYS A 513 -23.25 -2.08 8.11
CA LYS A 513 -23.19 -1.76 9.53
C LYS A 513 -24.03 -2.74 10.36
N ALA A 514 -25.27 -3.03 9.94
CA ALA A 514 -26.13 -4.00 10.62
C ALA A 514 -25.57 -5.43 10.55
N TRP A 515 -25.02 -5.83 9.39
CA TRP A 515 -24.38 -7.12 9.21
C TRP A 515 -23.17 -7.29 10.13
N MET A 516 -22.32 -6.27 10.23
CA MET A 516 -21.20 -6.30 11.13
C MET A 516 -21.64 -6.39 12.60
N TYR A 517 -22.70 -5.66 12.98
CA TYR A 517 -23.27 -5.75 14.32
C TYR A 517 -23.71 -7.19 14.67
N GLU A 518 -24.43 -7.87 13.77
CA GLU A 518 -24.81 -9.28 13.97
C GLU A 518 -23.58 -10.18 14.12
N ARG A 519 -22.54 -9.97 13.31
CA ARG A 519 -21.29 -10.74 13.42
C ARG A 519 -20.57 -10.52 14.75
N MET A 520 -20.51 -9.28 15.22
CA MET A 520 -19.90 -8.95 16.52
C MET A 520 -20.66 -9.62 17.68
N ASN A 521 -21.99 -9.60 17.67
CA ASN A 521 -22.81 -10.28 18.67
C ASN A 521 -22.58 -11.80 18.66
N ALA A 522 -22.57 -12.38 17.46
CA ALA A 522 -22.36 -13.80 17.27
C ALA A 522 -20.97 -14.27 17.76
N ALA A 523 -19.94 -13.44 17.56
CA ALA A 523 -18.61 -13.68 18.09
C ALA A 523 -18.58 -13.63 19.63
N ASN A 524 -19.26 -12.67 20.25
CA ASN A 524 -19.34 -12.52 21.71
C ASN A 524 -20.05 -13.70 22.40
N GLU A 525 -21.00 -14.36 21.73
CA GLU A 525 -21.75 -15.50 22.28
C GLU A 525 -21.05 -16.85 22.11
N ASN A 526 -19.83 -16.90 21.54
CA ASN A 526 -19.16 -18.13 21.12
C ASN A 526 -20.07 -19.02 20.24
N GLY A 527 -20.80 -18.41 19.30
CA GLY A 527 -21.73 -19.13 18.43
C GLY A 527 -21.10 -20.30 17.67
N GLU A 528 -21.86 -21.37 17.48
CA GLU A 528 -21.40 -22.57 16.76
C GLU A 528 -20.97 -22.20 15.32
N GLY A 529 -19.67 -22.37 15.00
CA GLY A 529 -19.15 -22.13 13.65
C GLY A 529 -18.79 -20.67 13.33
N ILE A 530 -18.85 -19.77 14.31
CA ILE A 530 -18.46 -18.36 14.17
C ILE A 530 -17.11 -18.14 14.85
N ASN A 531 -16.25 -17.33 14.24
CA ASN A 531 -14.96 -17.00 14.85
C ASN A 531 -15.19 -16.02 16.00
N ALA A 532 -15.02 -16.49 17.25
CA ALA A 532 -15.15 -15.69 18.46
C ALA A 532 -14.15 -14.52 18.55
N ASN A 533 -13.05 -14.57 17.78
CA ASN A 533 -12.04 -13.52 17.74
C ASN A 533 -12.12 -12.77 16.40
N MET A 534 -12.78 -11.62 16.42
CA MET A 534 -12.90 -10.72 15.27
C MET A 534 -11.91 -9.55 15.38
N ALA A 535 -11.33 -9.15 14.26
CA ALA A 535 -10.48 -7.97 14.17
C ALA A 535 -11.09 -6.99 13.16
N SER A 536 -11.15 -5.69 13.43
CA SER A 536 -11.68 -4.75 12.42
C SER A 536 -10.89 -4.84 11.11
N ASP A 537 -11.55 -4.54 9.99
CA ASP A 537 -10.83 -4.28 8.73
C ASP A 537 -9.77 -3.21 8.93
N ALA A 538 -8.67 -3.33 8.18
CA ALA A 538 -7.57 -2.38 8.20
C ALA A 538 -8.02 -0.99 7.69
N ASN A 539 -7.46 0.06 8.28
CA ASN A 539 -7.81 1.45 7.99
C ASN A 539 -6.62 2.42 8.22
N SER A 540 -5.39 2.00 7.90
CA SER A 540 -4.15 2.77 8.11
C SER A 540 -3.84 3.13 9.56
N THR A 541 -4.36 2.34 10.51
CA THR A 541 -4.04 2.41 11.93
C THR A 541 -3.08 1.29 12.32
N LEU A 542 -2.44 1.44 13.47
CA LEU A 542 -1.50 0.48 14.02
C LEU A 542 -2.17 -0.86 14.33
N ARG A 543 -1.63 -1.96 13.81
CA ARG A 543 -2.12 -3.34 14.02
C ARG A 543 -0.99 -4.34 14.26
N PHE A 544 -1.37 -5.44 14.91
CA PHE A 544 -0.55 -6.65 15.07
C PHE A 544 -1.07 -7.80 14.22
N ALA A 545 -0.16 -8.59 13.68
CA ALA A 545 -0.48 -9.95 13.23
C ALA A 545 0.64 -10.89 13.68
N TYR A 546 0.31 -12.17 13.81
CA TYR A 546 1.28 -13.18 14.25
C TYR A 546 0.99 -14.50 13.53
N GLY A 547 2.01 -15.34 13.47
CA GLY A 547 2.00 -16.54 12.65
C GLY A 547 3.23 -17.40 12.94
N ARG A 548 3.58 -18.21 11.94
CA ARG A 548 4.82 -18.99 11.94
C ARG A 548 5.59 -18.77 10.66
N VAL A 549 6.92 -18.80 10.75
CA VAL A 549 7.81 -18.94 9.59
C VAL A 549 7.51 -20.27 8.92
N GLY A 550 7.40 -20.30 7.59
CA GLY A 550 7.11 -21.54 6.89
C GLY A 550 6.86 -21.39 5.40
N GLY A 551 7.23 -22.43 4.66
CA GLY A 551 7.01 -22.51 3.21
C GLY A 551 5.55 -22.83 2.90
N PHE A 552 5.27 -23.10 1.63
CA PHE A 552 3.98 -23.66 1.20
C PHE A 552 4.10 -24.28 -0.20
N SER A 553 3.06 -25.01 -0.60
CA SER A 553 2.93 -25.55 -1.94
C SER A 553 1.94 -24.69 -2.73
N PRO A 554 2.37 -23.95 -3.77
CA PRO A 554 1.47 -23.12 -4.56
C PRO A 554 0.54 -23.98 -5.44
N LYS A 555 1.06 -25.09 -5.98
CA LYS A 555 0.40 -26.03 -6.88
C LYS A 555 0.96 -27.44 -6.64
N ASP A 556 0.22 -28.46 -7.08
CA ASP A 556 0.63 -29.86 -6.99
C ASP A 556 2.04 -30.08 -7.59
N GLY A 557 2.86 -30.88 -6.89
CA GLY A 557 4.25 -31.16 -7.27
C GLY A 557 5.26 -30.03 -7.05
N VAL A 558 4.84 -28.83 -6.61
CA VAL A 558 5.74 -27.69 -6.35
C VAL A 558 5.78 -27.37 -4.87
N THR A 559 6.99 -27.20 -4.31
CA THR A 559 7.18 -26.76 -2.93
C THR A 559 8.09 -25.54 -2.89
N TYR A 560 7.60 -24.46 -2.30
CA TYR A 560 8.42 -23.32 -1.92
C TYR A 560 8.95 -23.53 -0.51
N LYS A 561 10.28 -23.46 -0.38
CA LYS A 561 10.93 -23.32 0.93
C LYS A 561 10.49 -22.02 1.59
N HIS A 562 10.69 -21.93 2.90
CA HIS A 562 10.40 -20.69 3.64
C HIS A 562 11.42 -19.57 3.38
N PHE A 563 12.54 -19.82 2.70
CA PHE A 563 13.59 -18.83 2.48
C PHE A 563 14.22 -18.93 1.08
N THR A 564 14.92 -17.87 0.69
CA THR A 564 15.79 -17.76 -0.50
C THR A 564 17.20 -17.36 -0.10
N THR A 565 18.17 -17.55 -1.00
CA THR A 565 19.59 -17.23 -0.77
C THR A 565 20.17 -16.38 -1.88
N ALA A 566 21.35 -15.82 -1.64
CA ALA A 566 22.10 -15.01 -2.60
C ALA A 566 22.41 -15.74 -3.91
N ASP A 567 22.51 -17.07 -3.91
CA ASP A 567 22.69 -17.85 -5.14
C ASP A 567 21.53 -17.59 -6.13
N GLY A 568 20.30 -17.44 -5.63
CA GLY A 568 19.14 -17.12 -6.47
C GLY A 568 19.17 -15.70 -7.08
N ILE A 569 19.98 -14.78 -6.52
CA ILE A 569 20.27 -13.50 -7.17
C ILE A 569 21.12 -13.76 -8.41
N LEU A 570 22.21 -14.54 -8.27
CA LEU A 570 23.13 -14.88 -9.36
C LEU A 570 22.47 -15.73 -10.45
N ASP A 571 21.59 -16.66 -10.08
CA ASP A 571 20.83 -17.48 -11.04
C ASP A 571 19.92 -16.64 -11.94
N LYS A 572 19.40 -15.51 -11.43
CA LYS A 572 18.53 -14.59 -12.18
C LYS A 572 19.29 -13.51 -12.95
N TYR A 573 20.59 -13.33 -12.71
CA TYR A 573 21.35 -12.20 -13.23
C TYR A 573 21.42 -12.18 -14.76
N VAL A 574 21.09 -11.04 -15.36
CA VAL A 574 21.18 -10.77 -16.80
C VAL A 574 21.88 -9.43 -17.02
N PRO A 575 23.13 -9.41 -17.54
CA PRO A 575 23.89 -8.18 -17.73
C PRO A 575 23.14 -7.15 -18.58
N GLY A 576 23.01 -5.92 -18.06
CA GLY A 576 22.34 -4.80 -18.73
C GLY A 576 20.81 -4.93 -18.83
N ASP A 577 20.19 -5.94 -18.23
CA ASP A 577 18.74 -5.99 -18.10
C ASP A 577 18.22 -4.97 -17.07
N TYR A 578 17.07 -4.36 -17.35
CA TYR A 578 16.53 -3.31 -16.48
C TYR A 578 16.11 -3.85 -15.09
N GLU A 579 15.73 -5.12 -14.99
CA GLU A 579 15.19 -5.73 -13.77
C GLU A 579 16.21 -6.66 -13.09
N PHE A 580 17.04 -7.33 -13.89
CA PHE A 580 17.92 -8.41 -13.44
C PHE A 580 19.42 -8.12 -13.59
N ASP A 581 19.82 -6.88 -13.83
CA ASP A 581 21.25 -6.49 -13.78
C ASP A 581 21.73 -6.25 -12.34
N LEU A 582 23.05 -6.29 -12.14
CA LEU A 582 23.71 -6.10 -10.85
C LEU A 582 24.93 -5.19 -11.00
N PRO A 583 25.20 -4.30 -10.01
CA PRO A 583 26.49 -3.63 -9.90
C PRO A 583 27.63 -4.64 -9.89
N GLU A 584 28.71 -4.34 -10.61
CA GLU A 584 29.82 -5.28 -10.79
C GLU A 584 30.49 -5.66 -9.47
N ASP A 585 30.67 -4.69 -8.58
CA ASP A 585 31.25 -4.85 -7.25
C ASP A 585 30.37 -5.72 -6.33
N LEU A 586 29.04 -5.54 -6.38
CA LEU A 586 28.08 -6.40 -5.68
C LEU A 586 28.19 -7.84 -6.18
N ARG A 587 28.15 -8.03 -7.51
CA ARG A 587 28.24 -9.36 -8.13
C ARG A 587 29.52 -10.08 -7.72
N ILE A 588 30.67 -9.39 -7.74
CA ILE A 588 31.96 -9.96 -7.32
C ILE A 588 31.91 -10.44 -5.87
N LYS A 589 31.32 -9.65 -4.95
CA LYS A 589 31.20 -10.03 -3.54
C LYS A 589 30.27 -11.24 -3.33
N LEU A 590 29.17 -11.31 -4.07
CA LEU A 590 28.26 -12.46 -4.06
C LEU A 590 28.95 -13.72 -4.60
N GLU A 591 29.65 -13.63 -5.74
CA GLU A 591 30.41 -14.74 -6.34
C GLU A 591 31.54 -15.23 -5.42
N ALA A 592 32.20 -14.32 -4.70
CA ALA A 592 33.24 -14.64 -3.74
C ALA A 592 32.70 -15.30 -2.45
N ARG A 593 31.38 -15.28 -2.23
CA ARG A 593 30.71 -15.74 -1.01
C ARG A 593 31.28 -15.11 0.28
N ASP A 594 31.65 -13.84 0.21
CA ASP A 594 32.16 -13.08 1.36
C ASP A 594 31.02 -12.65 2.28
N TYR A 595 30.39 -13.62 2.94
CA TYR A 595 29.15 -13.43 3.71
C TYR A 595 29.39 -13.20 5.20
N GLY A 596 30.59 -13.51 5.70
CA GLY A 596 30.98 -13.29 7.09
C GLY A 596 29.98 -13.86 8.11
N VAL A 597 29.63 -13.05 9.11
CA VAL A 597 28.71 -13.42 10.20
C VAL A 597 27.23 -13.47 9.77
N TYR A 598 26.91 -13.12 8.53
CA TYR A 598 25.55 -13.04 8.00
C TYR A 598 25.11 -14.32 7.30
N ALA A 599 26.04 -15.24 7.01
CA ALA A 599 25.73 -16.55 6.46
C ALA A 599 24.89 -17.40 7.45
N ASN A 600 24.08 -18.30 6.91
CA ASN A 600 23.43 -19.36 7.68
C ASN A 600 24.44 -20.47 8.05
N ALA A 601 23.95 -21.51 8.73
CA ALA A 601 24.80 -22.63 9.18
C ALA A 601 25.42 -23.41 8.00
N GLU A 602 24.80 -23.36 6.83
CA GLU A 602 25.24 -23.98 5.58
C GLU A 602 26.27 -23.13 4.82
N GLY A 603 26.52 -21.89 5.25
CA GLY A 603 27.44 -20.96 4.59
C GLY A 603 26.83 -20.15 3.45
N ASP A 604 25.50 -20.19 3.28
CA ASP A 604 24.78 -19.38 2.31
C ASP A 604 24.27 -18.09 2.94
N LEU A 605 24.21 -16.99 2.17
CA LEU A 605 23.60 -15.74 2.61
C LEU A 605 22.08 -15.77 2.36
N PRO A 606 21.22 -15.78 3.39
CA PRO A 606 19.77 -15.75 3.21
C PRO A 606 19.34 -14.35 2.77
N VAL A 607 18.36 -14.25 1.86
CA VAL A 607 17.94 -12.98 1.24
C VAL A 607 16.51 -12.61 1.65
N CYS A 608 15.55 -13.48 1.40
CA CYS A 608 14.16 -13.29 1.81
C CYS A 608 13.63 -14.53 2.52
N PHE A 609 12.57 -14.36 3.31
CA PHE A 609 11.83 -15.47 3.91
C PHE A 609 10.32 -15.21 3.98
N LEU A 610 9.58 -16.26 4.31
CA LEU A 610 8.12 -16.32 4.35
C LEU A 610 7.62 -16.65 5.76
N ALA A 611 6.50 -16.01 6.12
CA ALA A 611 5.74 -16.38 7.30
C ALA A 611 4.24 -16.21 7.06
N ALA A 612 3.43 -16.91 7.85
CA ALA A 612 1.97 -16.86 7.77
C ALA A 612 1.39 -15.71 8.63
N ASN A 613 1.95 -14.50 8.51
CA ASN A 613 1.35 -13.31 9.13
C ASN A 613 0.37 -12.66 8.15
N HIS A 614 -0.77 -12.19 8.65
CA HIS A 614 -1.76 -11.49 7.81
C HIS A 614 -1.34 -10.04 7.58
N THR A 615 -0.93 -9.73 6.35
CA THR A 615 -0.52 -8.38 5.93
C THR A 615 -1.35 -7.88 4.75
N SER A 616 -1.32 -6.58 4.51
CA SER A 616 -1.79 -5.91 3.30
C SER A 616 -0.94 -4.67 3.00
N GLY A 617 -1.26 -3.92 1.94
CA GLY A 617 -0.59 -2.65 1.63
C GLY A 617 -0.55 -1.74 2.87
N GLY A 618 0.53 -1.01 3.10
CA GLY A 618 0.79 -0.26 4.34
C GLY A 618 1.64 -1.01 5.38
N ASN A 619 1.70 -2.35 5.34
CA ASN A 619 2.71 -3.12 6.11
C ASN A 619 4.09 -3.14 5.44
N SER A 620 4.26 -2.42 4.34
CA SER A 620 5.58 -2.20 3.76
C SER A 620 6.45 -1.50 4.79
N GLY A 621 7.61 -2.07 5.07
CA GLY A 621 8.56 -1.60 6.06
C GLY A 621 8.15 -1.97 7.48
N SER A 622 7.26 -2.95 7.67
CA SER A 622 6.94 -3.40 9.03
C SER A 622 8.02 -4.34 9.57
N PRO A 623 8.45 -4.15 10.83
CA PRO A 623 9.35 -5.09 11.47
C PRO A 623 8.66 -6.41 11.73
N VAL A 624 9.41 -7.49 11.54
CA VAL A 624 9.00 -8.84 11.94
C VAL A 624 9.90 -9.32 13.07
N PHE A 625 9.25 -9.71 14.15
CA PHE A 625 9.87 -10.09 15.41
C PHE A 625 9.84 -11.60 15.61
N ASN A 626 10.92 -12.13 16.18
CA ASN A 626 10.93 -13.48 16.73
C ASN A 626 10.18 -13.55 18.07
N ALA A 627 10.18 -14.73 18.70
CA ALA A 627 9.51 -14.96 19.98
C ALA A 627 9.96 -14.04 21.14
N LYS A 628 11.13 -13.40 21.03
CA LYS A 628 11.73 -12.53 22.07
C LYS A 628 11.58 -11.04 21.77
N GLY A 629 10.97 -10.64 20.65
CA GLY A 629 10.88 -9.24 20.25
C GLY A 629 12.14 -8.72 19.55
N GLU A 630 13.01 -9.61 19.07
CA GLU A 630 14.19 -9.22 18.28
C GLU A 630 13.80 -9.19 16.79
N LEU A 631 14.31 -8.18 16.07
CA LEU A 631 14.07 -8.00 14.63
C LEU A 631 14.76 -9.11 13.85
N ILE A 632 13.99 -9.85 13.04
CA ILE A 632 14.48 -10.93 12.17
C ILE A 632 14.24 -10.63 10.69
N GLY A 633 13.32 -9.73 10.36
CA GLY A 633 13.06 -9.36 8.98
C GLY A 633 12.25 -8.08 8.82
N LEU A 634 12.26 -7.59 7.60
CA LEU A 634 11.57 -6.38 7.16
C LEU A 634 10.51 -6.78 6.12
N ASN A 635 9.23 -6.66 6.45
CA ASN A 635 8.16 -7.01 5.53
C ASN A 635 8.10 -6.04 4.35
N PHE A 636 7.87 -6.55 3.14
CA PHE A 636 7.74 -5.70 1.95
C PHE A 636 6.70 -6.16 0.94
N ASP A 637 6.27 -7.42 0.97
CA ASP A 637 5.33 -7.93 -0.03
C ASP A 637 4.51 -9.12 0.48
N ARG A 638 3.66 -9.68 -0.38
CA ARG A 638 2.90 -10.91 -0.19
C ARG A 638 3.10 -11.82 -1.39
N VAL A 639 3.00 -13.13 -1.16
CA VAL A 639 3.02 -14.11 -2.25
C VAL A 639 1.75 -13.99 -3.10
N TRP A 640 1.88 -14.30 -4.38
CA TRP A 640 0.82 -14.19 -5.39
C TRP A 640 -0.46 -14.91 -4.96
N GLU A 641 -0.31 -16.16 -4.51
CA GLU A 641 -1.39 -17.01 -4.00
C GLU A 641 -2.05 -16.45 -2.73
N GLY A 642 -1.38 -15.50 -2.06
CA GLY A 642 -1.79 -14.82 -0.84
C GLY A 642 -2.46 -13.46 -1.07
N THR A 643 -2.56 -12.97 -2.30
CA THR A 643 -3.15 -11.64 -2.61
C THR A 643 -4.66 -11.55 -2.31
N MET A 644 -5.37 -12.69 -2.26
CA MET A 644 -6.77 -12.77 -1.80
C MET A 644 -7.00 -12.49 -0.31
N SER A 645 -5.93 -12.28 0.46
CA SER A 645 -5.98 -12.10 1.92
C SER A 645 -6.76 -10.85 2.36
N ASP A 646 -7.04 -9.93 1.44
CA ASP A 646 -7.93 -8.80 1.68
C ASP A 646 -9.40 -9.24 1.83
N PHE A 647 -9.83 -10.29 1.12
CA PHE A 647 -11.16 -10.91 1.21
C PHE A 647 -11.20 -12.06 2.22
N TYR A 648 -10.20 -12.94 2.17
CA TYR A 648 -10.17 -14.17 2.94
C TYR A 648 -8.74 -14.54 3.30
N PHE A 649 -8.39 -14.57 4.58
CA PHE A 649 -7.07 -15.05 5.01
C PHE A 649 -7.11 -16.54 5.42
N THR A 650 -6.12 -17.29 4.94
CA THR A 650 -5.85 -18.69 5.31
C THR A 650 -4.35 -18.88 5.55
N PRO A 651 -3.92 -19.34 6.74
CA PRO A 651 -2.51 -19.54 7.05
C PRO A 651 -1.87 -20.69 6.25
N GLU A 652 -2.63 -21.50 5.52
CA GLU A 652 -2.11 -22.57 4.67
C GLU A 652 -1.49 -22.02 3.37
N ARG A 653 -2.06 -20.94 2.81
CA ARG A 653 -1.61 -20.34 1.54
C ARG A 653 -1.09 -18.92 1.64
N CYS A 654 -1.59 -18.12 2.58
CA CYS A 654 -1.17 -16.73 2.71
C CYS A 654 0.22 -16.65 3.34
N ARG A 655 1.14 -15.99 2.64
CA ARG A 655 2.46 -15.66 3.19
C ARG A 655 2.77 -14.19 2.95
N ASN A 656 3.33 -13.56 3.97
CA ASN A 656 4.01 -12.29 3.82
C ASN A 656 5.49 -12.57 3.45
N ILE A 657 6.07 -11.72 2.60
CA ILE A 657 7.46 -11.81 2.13
C ILE A 657 8.28 -10.74 2.88
N MET A 658 9.39 -11.17 3.46
CA MET A 658 10.29 -10.31 4.24
C MET A 658 11.70 -10.38 3.68
N VAL A 659 12.42 -9.26 3.73
CA VAL A 659 13.89 -9.27 3.61
C VAL A 659 14.45 -9.85 4.91
N ASP A 660 15.36 -10.80 4.81
CA ASP A 660 16.09 -11.31 5.97
C ASP A 660 17.01 -10.21 6.50
N VAL A 661 16.94 -9.92 7.80
CA VAL A 661 17.74 -8.81 8.37
C VAL A 661 19.24 -9.06 8.22
N ARG A 662 19.68 -10.32 8.09
CA ARG A 662 21.09 -10.64 7.78
C ARG A 662 21.50 -10.13 6.41
N TYR A 663 20.62 -10.20 5.41
CA TYR A 663 20.89 -9.63 4.09
C TYR A 663 21.00 -8.11 4.15
N VAL A 664 20.05 -7.46 4.85
CA VAL A 664 20.09 -6.00 5.07
C VAL A 664 21.43 -5.60 5.68
N MET A 665 21.84 -6.28 6.76
CA MET A 665 23.10 -5.97 7.45
C MET A 665 24.33 -6.32 6.61
N TRP A 666 24.32 -7.39 5.83
CA TRP A 666 25.40 -7.70 4.88
C TRP A 666 25.56 -6.63 3.80
N VAL A 667 24.45 -6.11 3.26
CA VAL A 667 24.49 -5.02 2.28
C VAL A 667 25.07 -3.74 2.91
N VAL A 668 24.70 -3.43 4.15
CA VAL A 668 25.20 -2.24 4.87
C VAL A 668 26.68 -2.38 5.26
N ASP A 669 27.08 -3.54 5.76
CA ASP A 669 28.44 -3.82 6.23
C ASP A 669 29.38 -4.10 5.06
N VAL A 670 29.16 -5.21 4.36
CA VAL A 670 30.13 -5.78 3.41
C VAL A 670 30.07 -5.11 2.04
N TYR A 671 28.87 -4.81 1.55
CA TYR A 671 28.71 -4.18 0.23
C TYR A 671 28.99 -2.67 0.31
N ALA A 672 28.28 -1.96 1.19
CA ALA A 672 28.37 -0.51 1.30
C ALA A 672 29.56 0.00 2.12
N GLY A 673 30.15 -0.83 3.01
CA GLY A 673 31.23 -0.39 3.89
C GLY A 673 30.79 0.65 4.92
N ALA A 674 29.51 0.67 5.30
CA ALA A 674 28.93 1.69 6.17
C ALA A 674 29.11 1.34 7.66
N ASP A 675 30.37 1.12 8.09
CA ASP A 675 30.76 0.66 9.43
C ASP A 675 30.11 1.47 10.56
N ARG A 676 29.94 2.79 10.37
CA ARG A 676 29.32 3.65 11.38
C ARG A 676 27.91 3.20 11.74
N LEU A 677 27.14 2.74 10.76
CA LEU A 677 25.74 2.33 10.95
C LEU A 677 25.71 1.01 11.73
N ILE A 678 26.62 0.08 11.40
CA ILE A 678 26.78 -1.19 12.12
C ILE A 678 27.15 -0.94 13.59
N GLN A 679 27.99 0.05 13.88
CA GLN A 679 28.40 0.40 15.25
C GLN A 679 27.25 0.99 16.10
N GLU A 680 26.26 1.62 15.48
CA GLU A 680 25.09 2.17 16.17
C GLU A 680 24.02 1.10 16.52
N ILE A 681 24.04 -0.05 15.82
CA ILE A 681 23.01 -1.10 15.91
C ILE A 681 23.36 -2.13 16.99
N LYS A 682 22.34 -2.53 17.76
CA LYS A 682 22.47 -3.60 18.75
C LYS A 682 22.12 -4.95 18.15
N PHE A 683 23.06 -5.89 18.19
CA PHE A 683 22.86 -7.25 17.68
C PHE A 683 22.66 -8.29 18.79
N SER A 684 21.85 -9.32 18.50
CA SER A 684 21.90 -10.59 19.22
C SER A 684 22.49 -11.69 18.32
N ARG A 685 23.39 -12.48 18.89
CA ARG A 685 24.15 -13.54 18.22
C ARG A 685 23.92 -14.88 18.88
#